data_AF-A0AAD9I9K6-F1
#
_entry.id   AF-A0AAD9I9K6-F1
#
_cell.length_a   1.000
_cell.length_b   1.000
_cell.length_c   1.000
_cell.angle_alpha   90.00
_cell.angle_beta   90.00
_cell.angle_gamma   90.00
#
_symmetry.space_group_name_H-M   'P 1'
#
loop_
_entity.id
_entity.type
_entity.pdbx_description
1 polymer ?
#
loop_
_entity_poly.entity_id
_entity_poly.type
_entity_poly.pdbx_seq_one_letter_code
_entity_poly.pdbx_strand_id
1 'polypeptide(L)'
;MTDSMTDSGCSNPETPGYYRDAESFRGDEYPLLRDTIYLDHAGTTPCAESLLRQFTRDMTVNLFGNPHSASASSQLSMQRIESVRLRVLQFFGADPNEFDVVFVANATAGIKLVAEAMRCAPGEFDFAYHQASHTSLVGVREEARNSFCLDDGQVQAWLEASGALPDAAQRASDTLLFAYPAQSNMDGRKYPLTWPLDLRRRTSGSCRHMYSLLDAAAYAASSPLDLGRADTAPDFTVVSFYKIFGFPDLGALIVRRQAEEAFDHRRYFGGGTVDMVVCVQEQWHVPKRQFLHERLEDGTLPVHSIIALDAALDTHKRLFGTMAQVRSHTSFLWHRLYRGLESLTHFDGSAVCVLYTPKPAAGPQGNGNSVNCGPVVTFNIRNHLGAWVGLAEFEKLSSLKKIHIRTGGVCNPGGVAAALSLQPWEMKQNFSAGFRCGTENDIMGGKPTGVIRASLGAMSTMADVDGLIGFVDEFYRDVVPVQTAEQLGICRKQANLYVSGITVYPIKSCAGFEVPEGVRWEVRPEGLAWDREWCLVHRGSGHALSQKQHPRMALILPVLDFGRAPQTYASPEINDFFSQVLGVPCQLVRFTPGGQGKKTMRYAKAHLQKHQVVYKSPEASSDQEAPKRRILLSNESPVLAISAASLGALNCRIRERGGQAVSATAFRANILIAPSGSGGAEQAEQQAYAEDDWSVVRIGKQRFKTLGACRRCHMVCIDQTTAERSDEPFVTLAKTRRLDGKVYFGIHMAHESLSLPAEDGSVDAQFPTIRVGDVVQPA
;
A
#
# COMPACT_ATOMS: atom_id res chain seq x y z
N MET A 1 28.51 -3.69 -53.60
CA MET A 1 27.70 -2.46 -53.55
C MET A 1 27.30 -2.28 -52.11
N THR A 2 27.94 -1.29 -51.49
CA THR A 2 27.79 -0.91 -50.08
C THR A 2 26.56 -0.05 -49.93
N ASP A 3 25.59 -0.48 -49.12
CA ASP A 3 24.56 0.42 -48.58
C ASP A 3 24.64 0.39 -47.05
N SER A 4 25.19 1.47 -46.52
CA SER A 4 25.22 1.84 -45.12
C SER A 4 23.86 2.47 -44.75
N MET A 5 23.02 1.73 -44.03
CA MET A 5 21.91 2.34 -43.29
C MET A 5 22.43 2.86 -41.96
N THR A 6 22.57 4.18 -41.88
CA THR A 6 22.81 4.93 -40.65
C THR A 6 21.59 4.87 -39.76
N ASP A 7 21.80 4.38 -38.54
CA ASP A 7 20.88 4.42 -37.40
C ASP A 7 20.62 5.88 -36.99
N SER A 8 19.39 6.35 -37.20
CA SER A 8 18.95 7.69 -36.79
C SER A 8 17.79 7.56 -35.80
N GLY A 9 18.09 7.21 -34.55
CA GLY A 9 17.21 7.45 -33.43
C GLY A 9 17.01 8.96 -33.25
N CYS A 10 15.80 9.46 -33.54
CA CYS A 10 15.44 10.87 -33.43
C CYS A 10 15.50 11.37 -31.97
N SER A 11 16.65 11.88 -31.54
CA SER A 11 16.72 12.83 -30.42
C SER A 11 16.40 14.23 -30.95
N ASN A 12 15.16 14.69 -30.78
CA ASN A 12 14.78 16.07 -31.08
C ASN A 12 15.41 17.03 -30.03
N PRO A 13 15.91 18.23 -30.38
CA PRO A 13 16.68 19.10 -29.47
C PRO A 13 15.87 19.72 -28.31
N GLU A 14 14.53 19.66 -28.34
CA GLU A 14 13.67 20.43 -27.44
C GLU A 14 13.51 19.83 -26.02
N THR A 15 13.71 18.53 -25.83
CA THR A 15 13.63 17.87 -24.51
C THR A 15 14.69 16.76 -24.38
N PRO A 16 15.96 17.12 -24.12
CA PRO A 16 17.05 16.15 -24.03
C PRO A 16 16.76 15.06 -22.99
N GLY A 17 16.88 13.81 -23.40
CA GLY A 17 16.80 12.64 -22.53
C GLY A 17 15.40 12.04 -22.33
N TYR A 18 14.32 12.69 -22.78
CA TYR A 18 12.96 12.12 -22.74
C TYR A 18 12.67 11.26 -23.98
N TYR A 19 12.31 10.00 -23.77
CA TYR A 19 11.89 9.10 -24.84
C TYR A 19 10.40 9.30 -25.20
N ARG A 20 10.11 10.10 -26.23
CA ARG A 20 8.73 10.44 -26.65
C ARG A 20 7.97 9.27 -27.26
N ASP A 21 8.65 8.32 -27.90
CA ASP A 21 7.99 7.18 -28.52
C ASP A 21 7.19 6.36 -27.50
N ALA A 22 7.59 6.36 -26.22
CA ALA A 22 6.82 5.76 -25.14
C ALA A 22 5.36 6.24 -25.09
N GLU A 23 5.08 7.50 -25.40
CA GLU A 23 3.71 8.02 -25.46
C GLU A 23 2.94 7.43 -26.66
N SER A 24 3.61 7.25 -27.79
CA SER A 24 2.98 6.81 -29.04
C SER A 24 2.44 5.39 -28.96
N PHE A 25 3.17 4.47 -28.33
CA PHE A 25 2.76 3.06 -28.23
C PHE A 25 2.11 2.72 -26.89
N ARG A 26 2.12 3.60 -25.87
CA ARG A 26 1.57 3.28 -24.55
C ARG A 26 0.10 2.88 -24.59
N GLY A 27 -0.70 3.54 -25.43
CA GLY A 27 -2.12 3.23 -25.57
C GLY A 27 -2.40 1.81 -26.07
N ASP A 28 -1.50 1.28 -26.91
CA ASP A 28 -1.63 -0.04 -27.54
C ASP A 28 -0.91 -1.13 -26.74
N GLU A 29 0.27 -0.83 -26.19
CA GLU A 29 1.08 -1.81 -25.46
C GLU A 29 0.70 -1.91 -23.97
N TYR A 30 0.11 -0.85 -23.39
CA TYR A 30 -0.29 -0.78 -21.99
C TYR A 30 -1.71 -0.23 -21.82
N PRO A 31 -2.74 -0.85 -22.41
CA PRO A 31 -4.13 -0.36 -22.34
C PRO A 31 -4.67 -0.27 -20.90
N LEU A 32 -4.12 -1.08 -19.99
CA LEU A 32 -4.43 -1.08 -18.55
C LEU A 32 -4.10 0.26 -17.86
N LEU A 33 -3.21 1.07 -18.44
CA LEU A 33 -2.82 2.38 -17.92
C LEU A 33 -3.70 3.52 -18.45
N ARG A 34 -4.76 3.22 -19.22
CA ARG A 34 -5.70 4.24 -19.69
C ARG A 34 -6.44 4.85 -18.49
N ASP A 35 -6.52 6.18 -18.46
CA ASP A 35 -7.16 6.97 -17.40
C ASP A 35 -6.63 6.68 -15.98
N THR A 36 -5.40 6.18 -15.87
CA THR A 36 -4.81 5.68 -14.62
C THR A 36 -3.34 6.08 -14.54
N ILE A 37 -2.91 6.62 -13.39
CA ILE A 37 -1.52 6.98 -13.14
C ILE A 37 -0.88 5.87 -12.31
N TYR A 38 0.14 5.21 -12.85
CA TYR A 38 0.83 4.11 -12.16
C TYR A 38 2.24 4.50 -11.74
N LEU A 39 2.50 4.49 -10.44
CA LEU A 39 3.75 4.95 -9.82
C LEU A 39 4.33 3.93 -8.83
N ASP A 40 4.01 2.64 -8.98
CA ASP A 40 4.58 1.53 -8.17
C ASP A 40 5.50 0.59 -8.97
N HIS A 41 6.20 1.12 -9.98
CA HIS A 41 7.16 0.37 -10.80
C HIS A 41 8.29 -0.31 -10.01
N ALA A 42 8.72 0.26 -8.87
CA ALA A 42 9.71 -0.37 -7.99
C ALA A 42 9.15 -1.62 -7.26
N GLY A 43 7.82 -1.74 -7.16
CA GLY A 43 7.12 -2.94 -6.68
C GLY A 43 6.96 -3.97 -7.80
N THR A 44 6.26 -3.58 -8.87
CA THR A 44 5.98 -4.44 -10.03
C THR A 44 5.79 -3.57 -11.27
N THR A 45 6.32 -4.00 -12.41
CA THR A 45 6.16 -3.27 -13.67
C THR A 45 4.94 -3.82 -14.43
N PRO A 46 4.16 -2.98 -15.13
CA PRO A 46 3.11 -3.46 -16.02
C PRO A 46 3.67 -4.27 -17.20
N CYS A 47 2.99 -5.34 -17.57
CA CYS A 47 3.36 -6.18 -18.71
C CYS A 47 2.85 -5.57 -20.04
N ALA A 48 3.64 -5.67 -21.10
CA ALA A 48 3.27 -5.23 -22.44
C ALA A 48 2.30 -6.22 -23.12
N GLU A 49 1.32 -5.72 -23.86
CA GLU A 49 0.35 -6.54 -24.57
C GLU A 49 1.01 -7.42 -25.65
N SER A 50 1.96 -6.86 -26.41
CA SER A 50 2.68 -7.60 -27.45
C SER A 50 3.49 -8.78 -26.91
N LEU A 51 4.07 -8.65 -25.71
CA LEU A 51 4.78 -9.72 -25.02
C LEU A 51 3.83 -10.90 -24.74
N LEU A 52 2.62 -10.63 -24.24
CA LEU A 52 1.64 -11.67 -23.94
C LEU A 52 1.14 -12.34 -25.22
N ARG A 53 0.94 -11.57 -26.29
CA ARG A 53 0.56 -12.09 -27.62
C ARG A 53 1.64 -13.00 -28.20
N GLN A 54 2.91 -12.60 -28.11
CA GLN A 54 4.04 -13.41 -28.57
C GLN A 54 4.16 -14.70 -27.76
N PHE A 55 4.10 -14.61 -26.43
CA PHE A 55 4.14 -15.78 -25.55
C PHE A 55 2.98 -16.76 -25.84
N THR A 56 1.75 -16.25 -25.99
CA THR A 56 0.58 -17.07 -26.29
C THR A 56 0.72 -17.78 -27.64
N ARG A 57 1.26 -17.08 -28.64
CA ARG A 57 1.56 -17.67 -29.95
C ARG A 57 2.58 -18.80 -29.83
N ASP A 58 3.67 -18.57 -29.10
CA ASP A 58 4.71 -19.60 -28.89
C ASP A 58 4.15 -20.84 -28.20
N MET A 59 3.28 -20.67 -27.21
CA MET A 59 2.63 -21.77 -26.48
C MET A 59 1.58 -22.55 -27.29
N THR A 60 1.01 -21.94 -28.33
CA THR A 60 -0.03 -22.57 -29.18
C THR A 60 0.54 -23.27 -30.40
N VAL A 61 1.70 -22.81 -30.88
CA VAL A 61 2.36 -23.36 -32.08
C VAL A 61 3.35 -24.47 -31.74
N ASN A 62 3.93 -24.46 -30.54
CA ASN A 62 4.96 -25.41 -30.14
C ASN A 62 4.47 -26.36 -29.03
N LEU A 63 4.95 -27.61 -29.07
CA LEU A 63 4.74 -28.59 -28.01
C LEU A 63 5.97 -28.64 -27.10
N PHE A 64 5.89 -28.01 -25.93
CA PHE A 64 6.95 -28.05 -24.92
C PHE A 64 6.75 -29.23 -23.97
N GLY A 65 7.80 -30.06 -23.83
CA GLY A 65 7.83 -31.21 -22.93
C GLY A 65 8.64 -30.92 -21.66
N ASN A 66 8.60 -31.86 -20.72
CA ASN A 66 9.51 -31.84 -19.58
C ASN A 66 10.96 -32.01 -20.08
N PRO A 67 11.91 -31.10 -19.77
CA PRO A 67 13.28 -31.09 -20.30
C PRO A 67 14.12 -32.31 -19.91
N HIS A 68 13.68 -33.13 -18.96
CA HIS A 68 14.41 -34.31 -18.49
C HIS A 68 14.16 -35.59 -19.32
N SER A 69 13.47 -35.48 -20.46
CA SER A 69 13.14 -36.62 -21.35
C SER A 69 13.91 -36.58 -22.68
N ALA A 70 13.95 -37.71 -23.40
CA ALA A 70 14.58 -37.77 -24.73
C ALA A 70 13.64 -37.42 -25.90
N SER A 71 12.38 -37.06 -25.64
CA SER A 71 11.40 -36.73 -26.69
C SER A 71 11.75 -35.43 -27.42
N ALA A 72 11.28 -35.28 -28.67
CA ALA A 72 11.47 -34.05 -29.45
C ALA A 72 10.96 -32.79 -28.72
N SER A 73 9.82 -32.90 -28.04
CA SER A 73 9.25 -31.81 -27.22
C SER A 73 10.13 -31.43 -26.02
N SER A 74 10.83 -32.40 -25.44
CA SER A 74 11.78 -32.18 -24.34
C SER A 74 13.07 -31.52 -24.84
N GLN A 75 13.61 -32.01 -25.96
CA GLN A 75 14.79 -31.43 -26.60
C GLN A 75 14.56 -29.97 -27.01
N LEU A 76 13.36 -29.66 -27.53
CA LEU A 76 12.97 -28.28 -27.82
C LEU A 76 12.93 -27.41 -26.56
N SER A 77 12.33 -27.89 -25.46
CA SER A 77 12.34 -27.19 -24.18
C SER A 77 13.77 -26.90 -23.70
N MET A 78 14.65 -27.91 -23.72
CA MET A 78 16.05 -27.77 -23.31
C MET A 78 16.79 -26.75 -24.18
N GLN A 79 16.64 -26.83 -25.50
CA GLN A 79 17.27 -25.88 -26.43
C GLN A 79 16.80 -24.45 -26.17
N ARG A 80 15.50 -24.23 -25.92
CA ARG A 80 14.96 -22.90 -25.60
C ARG A 80 15.52 -22.39 -24.27
N ILE A 81 15.61 -23.23 -23.24
CA ILE A 81 16.17 -22.85 -21.93
C ILE A 81 17.61 -22.38 -22.08
N GLU A 82 18.45 -23.16 -22.76
CA GLU A 82 19.88 -22.82 -22.95
C GLU A 82 20.06 -21.57 -23.81
N SER A 83 19.26 -21.40 -24.87
CA SER A 83 19.26 -20.19 -25.68
C SER A 83 18.89 -18.95 -24.85
N VAL A 84 17.88 -19.05 -23.99
CA VAL A 84 17.45 -17.93 -23.13
C VAL A 84 18.52 -17.62 -22.08
N ARG A 85 19.18 -18.65 -21.53
CA ARG A 85 20.29 -18.48 -20.57
C ARG A 85 21.41 -17.62 -21.16
N LEU A 86 21.82 -17.90 -22.40
CA LEU A 86 22.82 -17.09 -23.11
C LEU A 86 22.32 -15.66 -23.40
N ARG A 87 21.05 -15.49 -23.78
CA ARG A 87 20.45 -14.16 -23.98
C ARG A 87 20.42 -13.34 -22.68
N VAL A 88 20.19 -13.98 -21.53
CA VAL A 88 20.25 -13.32 -20.21
C VAL A 88 21.67 -12.84 -19.91
N LEU A 89 22.68 -13.69 -20.11
CA LEU A 89 24.08 -13.31 -19.96
C LEU A 89 24.43 -12.12 -20.87
N GLN A 90 24.05 -12.19 -22.15
CA GLN A 90 24.25 -11.10 -23.11
C GLN A 90 23.56 -9.80 -22.68
N PHE A 91 22.35 -9.87 -22.14
CA PHE A 91 21.61 -8.70 -21.66
C PHE A 91 22.34 -7.96 -20.53
N PHE A 92 23.08 -8.69 -19.68
CA PHE A 92 23.88 -8.13 -18.59
C PHE A 92 25.36 -7.95 -18.95
N GLY A 93 25.76 -8.18 -20.20
CA GLY A 93 27.16 -8.11 -20.63
C GLY A 93 28.06 -9.18 -20.00
N ALA A 94 27.51 -10.23 -19.41
CA ALA A 94 28.27 -11.28 -18.73
C ALA A 94 28.79 -12.32 -19.73
N ASP A 95 30.10 -12.62 -19.71
CA ASP A 95 30.70 -13.66 -20.55
C ASP A 95 30.33 -15.07 -20.01
N PRO A 96 29.75 -15.99 -20.81
CA PRO A 96 29.45 -17.36 -20.39
C PRO A 96 30.67 -18.19 -19.92
N ASN A 97 31.89 -17.77 -20.28
CA ASN A 97 33.12 -18.37 -19.80
C ASN A 97 33.50 -17.89 -18.38
N GLU A 98 32.95 -16.76 -17.93
CA GLU A 98 33.24 -16.17 -16.61
C GLU A 98 32.04 -16.21 -15.67
N PHE A 99 30.83 -16.40 -16.20
CA PHE A 99 29.58 -16.43 -15.44
C PHE A 99 28.69 -17.60 -15.84
N ASP A 100 27.89 -18.06 -14.88
CA ASP A 100 26.76 -18.95 -15.09
C ASP A 100 25.47 -18.28 -14.57
N VAL A 101 24.32 -18.71 -15.07
CA VAL A 101 23.01 -18.19 -14.68
C VAL A 101 22.21 -19.34 -14.10
N VAL A 102 21.66 -19.16 -12.90
CA VAL A 102 20.73 -20.09 -12.27
C VAL A 102 19.35 -19.45 -12.28
N PHE A 103 18.37 -20.09 -12.92
CA PHE A 103 16.99 -19.61 -12.90
C PHE A 103 16.36 -19.85 -11.53
N VAL A 104 15.77 -18.81 -10.96
CA VAL A 104 15.11 -18.84 -9.65
C VAL A 104 13.75 -18.17 -9.74
N ALA A 105 12.88 -18.34 -8.75
CA ALA A 105 11.54 -17.73 -8.79
C ALA A 105 11.59 -16.18 -8.81
N ASN A 106 12.55 -15.58 -8.12
CA ASN A 106 12.80 -14.13 -8.04
C ASN A 106 14.12 -13.87 -7.30
N ALA A 107 14.48 -12.59 -7.13
CA ALA A 107 15.71 -12.20 -6.41
C ALA A 107 15.75 -12.73 -4.96
N THR A 108 14.61 -12.80 -4.27
CA THR A 108 14.55 -13.36 -2.91
C THR A 108 14.92 -14.84 -2.90
N ALA A 109 14.49 -15.61 -3.90
CA ALA A 109 14.87 -17.01 -4.04
C ALA A 109 16.38 -17.16 -4.31
N GLY A 110 16.97 -16.30 -5.15
CA GLY A 110 18.41 -16.26 -5.36
C GLY A 110 19.20 -15.93 -4.09
N ILE A 111 18.74 -14.95 -3.30
CA ILE A 111 19.34 -14.59 -2.00
C ILE A 111 19.30 -15.77 -1.04
N LYS A 112 18.17 -16.48 -0.97
CA LYS A 112 18.02 -17.67 -0.12
C LYS A 112 18.96 -18.79 -0.54
N LEU A 113 19.16 -18.99 -1.84
CA LEU A 113 20.08 -20.00 -2.37
C LEU A 113 21.54 -19.68 -1.98
N VAL A 114 21.95 -18.42 -2.04
CA VAL A 114 23.26 -17.97 -1.54
C VAL A 114 23.37 -18.15 -0.03
N ALA A 115 22.33 -17.79 0.74
CA ALA A 115 22.31 -17.98 2.19
C ALA A 115 22.39 -19.47 2.58
N GLU A 116 21.73 -20.35 1.82
CA GLU A 116 21.83 -21.81 1.98
C GLU A 116 23.26 -22.29 1.75
N ALA A 117 23.94 -21.78 0.71
CA ALA A 117 25.33 -22.09 0.41
C ALA A 117 26.25 -21.68 1.58
N MET A 118 26.10 -20.45 2.08
CA MET A 118 26.87 -19.96 3.23
C MET A 118 26.63 -20.80 4.49
N ARG A 119 25.38 -21.23 4.76
CA ARG A 119 25.03 -22.09 5.90
C ARG A 119 25.67 -23.49 5.80
N CYS A 120 25.91 -23.97 4.58
CA CYS A 120 26.49 -25.28 4.36
C CYS A 120 28.02 -25.27 4.25
N ALA A 121 28.63 -24.10 4.08
CA ALA A 121 30.09 -23.96 4.07
C ALA A 121 30.71 -24.47 5.39
N PRO A 122 31.95 -25.00 5.38
CA PRO A 122 32.63 -25.44 6.60
C PRO A 122 32.81 -24.28 7.59
N GLY A 123 32.32 -24.47 8.82
CA GLY A 123 32.31 -23.42 9.85
C GLY A 123 31.02 -22.59 9.85
N GLU A 124 31.01 -21.51 10.63
CA GLU A 124 29.92 -20.53 10.60
C GLU A 124 30.35 -19.34 9.72
N PHE A 125 29.41 -18.53 9.21
CA PHE A 125 29.74 -17.35 8.41
C PHE A 125 29.31 -16.04 9.09
N ASP A 126 30.06 -14.98 8.82
CA ASP A 126 29.73 -13.61 9.21
C ASP A 126 29.02 -12.87 8.06
N PHE A 127 28.08 -11.99 8.38
CA PHE A 127 27.26 -11.29 7.38
C PHE A 127 27.32 -9.78 7.54
N ALA A 128 27.88 -9.07 6.55
CA ALA A 128 27.83 -7.62 6.47
C ALA A 128 26.77 -7.22 5.43
N TYR A 129 25.87 -6.29 5.77
CA TYR A 129 24.88 -5.80 4.82
C TYR A 129 24.63 -4.31 4.93
N HIS A 130 24.31 -3.70 3.80
CA HIS A 130 24.04 -2.27 3.74
C HIS A 130 22.66 -1.93 4.34
N GLN A 131 22.52 -0.81 5.06
CA GLN A 131 21.27 -0.40 5.72
C GLN A 131 20.08 -0.18 4.77
N ALA A 132 20.37 0.12 3.50
CA ALA A 132 19.36 0.27 2.45
C ALA A 132 18.87 -1.05 1.86
N SER A 133 19.28 -2.18 2.43
CA SER A 133 18.91 -3.51 1.98
C SER A 133 17.41 -3.75 2.07
N HIS A 134 16.86 -4.37 1.02
CA HIS A 134 15.50 -4.90 1.04
C HIS A 134 15.36 -5.98 2.14
N THR A 135 14.16 -6.15 2.67
CA THR A 135 13.90 -7.15 3.74
C THR A 135 14.38 -8.56 3.40
N SER A 136 14.44 -8.92 2.11
CA SER A 136 15.01 -10.20 1.66
C SER A 136 16.49 -10.39 2.00
N LEU A 137 17.30 -9.34 1.89
CA LEU A 137 18.71 -9.35 2.30
C LEU A 137 18.85 -9.29 3.82
N VAL A 138 18.02 -8.46 4.48
CA VAL A 138 18.03 -8.35 5.95
C VAL A 138 17.78 -9.71 6.60
N GLY A 139 16.90 -10.54 6.03
CA GLY A 139 16.58 -11.87 6.57
C GLY A 139 17.77 -12.84 6.63
N VAL A 140 18.80 -12.66 5.78
CA VAL A 140 20.01 -13.51 5.79
C VAL A 140 20.77 -13.41 7.10
N ARG A 141 20.64 -12.29 7.82
CA ARG A 141 21.31 -12.07 9.11
C ARG A 141 20.94 -13.11 10.18
N GLU A 142 19.74 -13.68 10.11
CA GLU A 142 19.26 -14.68 11.08
C GLU A 142 19.91 -16.04 10.87
N GLU A 143 20.58 -16.24 9.73
CA GLU A 143 21.32 -17.46 9.38
C GLU A 143 22.83 -17.31 9.66
N ALA A 144 23.30 -16.09 9.89
CA ALA A 144 24.69 -15.76 10.14
C ALA A 144 25.04 -15.85 11.63
N ARG A 145 26.31 -16.09 11.92
CA ARG A 145 26.83 -16.08 13.30
C ARG A 145 26.80 -14.68 13.89
N ASN A 146 27.42 -13.75 13.17
CA ASN A 146 27.38 -12.32 13.47
C ASN A 146 26.83 -11.59 12.26
N SER A 147 26.12 -10.49 12.52
CA SER A 147 25.61 -9.63 11.45
C SER A 147 25.88 -8.16 11.71
N PHE A 148 26.27 -7.45 10.65
CA PHE A 148 26.69 -6.05 10.71
C PHE A 148 25.86 -5.25 9.69
N CYS A 149 25.03 -4.34 10.20
CA CYS A 149 24.29 -3.38 9.37
C CYS A 149 25.13 -2.12 9.19
N LEU A 150 25.52 -1.81 7.96
CA LEU A 150 26.46 -0.74 7.62
C LEU A 150 25.79 0.37 6.82
N ASP A 151 26.11 1.63 7.11
CA ASP A 151 25.81 2.78 6.24
C ASP A 151 26.92 3.03 5.19
N ASP A 152 26.69 4.01 4.29
CA ASP A 152 27.63 4.36 3.22
C ASP A 152 29.06 4.63 3.76
N GLY A 153 29.16 5.38 4.86
CA GLY A 153 30.44 5.78 5.44
C GLY A 153 31.16 4.61 6.11
N GLN A 154 30.40 3.74 6.79
CA GLN A 154 30.92 2.52 7.40
C GLN A 154 31.39 1.52 6.36
N VAL A 155 30.67 1.34 5.25
CA VAL A 155 31.13 0.49 4.14
C VAL A 155 32.42 1.04 3.54
N GLN A 156 32.46 2.34 3.24
CA GLN A 156 33.65 2.96 2.65
C GLN A 156 34.87 2.85 3.59
N ALA A 157 34.70 3.20 4.87
CA ALA A 157 35.76 3.08 5.86
C ALA A 157 36.23 1.63 6.05
N TRP A 158 35.30 0.67 6.01
CA TRP A 158 35.61 -0.75 6.09
C TRP A 158 36.39 -1.24 4.87
N LEU A 159 36.07 -0.77 3.66
CA LEU A 159 36.75 -1.18 2.44
C LEU A 159 38.13 -0.51 2.26
N GLU A 160 38.26 0.79 2.58
CA GLU A 160 39.48 1.58 2.36
C GLU A 160 40.58 1.38 3.43
N ALA A 161 40.23 1.15 4.69
CA ALA A 161 41.19 1.04 5.79
C ALA A 161 41.43 -0.43 6.20
N SER A 162 42.50 -0.75 6.94
CA SER A 162 42.59 -2.00 7.74
C SER A 162 41.52 -2.09 8.86
N GLY A 163 40.44 -1.30 8.77
CA GLY A 163 39.35 -1.23 9.72
C GLY A 163 38.67 -2.58 9.89
N ALA A 164 38.40 -2.92 11.15
CA ALA A 164 37.58 -4.06 11.51
C ALA A 164 36.10 -3.70 11.30
N LEU A 165 35.26 -4.72 11.10
CA LEU A 165 33.82 -4.55 11.24
C LEU A 165 33.51 -4.08 12.67
N PRO A 166 32.49 -3.21 12.87
CA PRO A 166 32.08 -2.79 14.20
C PRO A 166 31.78 -4.01 15.09
N ASP A 167 32.32 -4.05 16.31
CA ASP A 167 32.12 -5.16 17.27
C ASP A 167 32.54 -6.56 16.78
N ALA A 168 33.52 -6.67 15.88
CA ALA A 168 34.11 -7.96 15.53
C ALA A 168 34.78 -8.60 16.78
N ALA A 169 34.07 -9.53 17.42
CA ALA A 169 34.59 -10.31 18.53
C ALA A 169 35.86 -11.08 18.10
N GLN A 170 36.73 -11.41 19.07
CA GLN A 170 38.07 -12.01 18.90
C GLN A 170 38.14 -13.34 18.10
N ARG A 171 37.03 -13.87 17.56
CA ARG A 171 36.99 -15.03 16.65
C ARG A 171 36.13 -14.70 15.43
N ALA A 172 36.73 -14.09 14.41
CA ALA A 172 36.10 -13.94 13.09
C ALA A 172 35.88 -15.30 12.44
N SER A 173 34.81 -15.43 11.67
CA SER A 173 34.55 -16.62 10.88
C SER A 173 35.47 -16.72 9.65
N ASP A 174 35.71 -17.96 9.20
CA ASP A 174 36.51 -18.23 8.00
C ASP A 174 35.83 -17.72 6.71
N THR A 175 34.51 -17.54 6.74
CA THR A 175 33.69 -17.06 5.62
C THR A 175 32.94 -15.78 5.99
N LEU A 176 32.97 -14.78 5.10
CA LEU A 176 32.19 -13.55 5.21
C LEU A 176 31.40 -13.27 3.92
N LEU A 177 30.12 -12.98 4.07
CA LEU A 177 29.26 -12.51 2.98
C LEU A 177 28.94 -11.02 3.14
N PHE A 178 29.29 -10.22 2.15
CA PHE A 178 28.89 -8.82 2.05
C PHE A 178 27.74 -8.65 1.06
N ALA A 179 26.58 -8.15 1.51
CA ALA A 179 25.43 -7.94 0.65
C ALA A 179 24.92 -6.51 0.63
N TYR A 180 24.59 -6.00 -0.56
CA TYR A 180 24.04 -4.66 -0.71
C TYR A 180 23.18 -4.54 -1.97
N PRO A 181 22.22 -3.62 -2.02
CA PRO A 181 21.49 -3.34 -3.24
C PRO A 181 22.34 -2.47 -4.18
N ALA A 182 22.28 -2.73 -5.49
CA ALA A 182 22.83 -1.81 -6.49
C ALA A 182 22.06 -0.47 -6.53
N GLN A 183 20.76 -0.53 -6.24
CA GLN A 183 19.88 0.62 -6.09
C GLN A 183 18.89 0.38 -4.96
N SER A 184 18.75 1.34 -4.06
CA SER A 184 17.72 1.33 -3.04
C SER A 184 16.33 1.34 -3.67
N ASN A 185 15.51 0.36 -3.29
CA ASN A 185 14.11 0.27 -3.71
C ASN A 185 13.22 1.34 -3.03
N MET A 186 13.74 2.05 -2.02
CA MET A 186 13.02 3.03 -1.25
C MET A 186 13.19 4.42 -1.84
N ASP A 187 14.41 4.93 -1.94
CA ASP A 187 14.70 6.32 -2.29
C ASP A 187 15.40 6.46 -3.65
N GLY A 188 15.65 5.33 -4.33
CA GLY A 188 16.30 5.28 -5.63
C GLY A 188 17.80 5.51 -5.59
N ARG A 189 18.43 5.69 -4.42
CA ARG A 189 19.89 5.91 -4.37
C ARG A 189 20.66 4.73 -4.95
N LYS A 190 21.62 4.99 -5.84
CA LYS A 190 22.49 3.96 -6.41
C LYS A 190 23.81 3.88 -5.64
N TYR A 191 24.30 2.66 -5.47
CA TYR A 191 25.51 2.36 -4.73
C TYR A 191 26.66 2.00 -5.68
N PRO A 192 27.93 2.21 -5.27
CA PRO A 192 29.08 1.90 -6.10
C PRO A 192 29.13 0.42 -6.50
N LEU A 193 29.16 0.15 -7.80
CA LEU A 193 29.36 -1.20 -8.33
C LEU A 193 30.83 -1.67 -8.20
N THR A 194 31.72 -0.82 -7.69
CA THR A 194 33.15 -1.11 -7.48
C THR A 194 33.44 -1.80 -6.16
N TRP A 195 32.52 -1.75 -5.18
CA TRP A 195 32.73 -2.38 -3.87
C TRP A 195 33.11 -3.87 -3.90
N PRO A 196 32.64 -4.72 -4.84
CA PRO A 196 33.10 -6.10 -4.95
C PRO A 196 34.60 -6.22 -5.29
N LEU A 197 35.11 -5.31 -6.13
CA LEU A 197 36.55 -5.23 -6.41
C LEU A 197 37.32 -4.84 -5.16
N ASP A 198 36.85 -3.81 -4.45
CA ASP A 198 37.50 -3.31 -3.23
C ASP A 198 37.52 -4.38 -2.14
N LEU A 199 36.41 -5.12 -1.98
CA LEU A 199 36.31 -6.26 -1.07
C LEU A 199 37.34 -7.35 -1.38
N ARG A 200 37.48 -7.72 -2.66
CA ARG A 200 38.45 -8.74 -3.09
C ARG A 200 39.91 -8.30 -2.92
N ARG A 201 40.20 -7.01 -3.04
CA ARG A 201 41.55 -6.47 -2.83
C ARG A 201 41.98 -6.48 -1.37
N ARG A 202 41.06 -6.67 -0.42
CA ARG A 202 41.42 -6.82 0.99
C ARG A 202 42.08 -8.16 1.24
N THR A 203 43.26 -8.12 1.85
CA THR A 203 43.87 -9.26 2.53
C THR A 203 43.37 -9.30 3.97
N SER A 204 42.35 -10.10 4.25
CA SER A 204 41.89 -10.31 5.62
C SER A 204 42.77 -11.38 6.27
N GLY A 205 43.53 -11.02 7.32
CA GLY A 205 44.40 -11.97 8.02
C GLY A 205 43.66 -13.06 8.81
N SER A 206 42.33 -12.95 8.95
CA SER A 206 41.50 -13.88 9.73
C SER A 206 40.33 -14.50 8.97
N CYS A 207 40.00 -14.05 7.76
CA CYS A 207 38.85 -14.55 6.99
C CYS A 207 39.38 -15.06 5.64
N ARG A 208 39.17 -16.35 5.39
CA ARG A 208 39.74 -17.05 4.23
C ARG A 208 38.93 -16.82 2.95
N HIS A 209 37.60 -16.70 3.08
CA HIS A 209 36.69 -16.54 1.95
C HIS A 209 35.77 -15.32 2.16
N MET A 210 35.88 -14.33 1.27
CA MET A 210 35.02 -13.15 1.28
C MET A 210 34.21 -13.10 -0.02
N TYR A 211 32.88 -13.13 0.10
CA TYR A 211 31.97 -13.10 -1.02
C TYR A 211 31.14 -11.83 -1.06
N SER A 212 30.78 -11.40 -2.27
CA SER A 212 29.88 -10.27 -2.52
C SER A 212 28.55 -10.73 -3.13
N LEU A 213 27.44 -10.25 -2.56
CA LEU A 213 26.07 -10.47 -3.06
C LEU A 213 25.42 -9.14 -3.42
N LEU A 214 25.21 -8.91 -4.71
CA LEU A 214 24.56 -7.71 -5.24
C LEU A 214 23.08 -7.97 -5.50
N ASP A 215 22.20 -7.25 -4.80
CA ASP A 215 20.78 -7.15 -5.17
C ASP A 215 20.59 -6.10 -6.27
N ALA A 216 20.50 -6.57 -7.51
CA ALA A 216 20.31 -5.73 -8.69
C ALA A 216 18.84 -5.57 -9.08
N ALA A 217 17.88 -6.08 -8.30
CA ALA A 217 16.49 -6.17 -8.72
C ALA A 217 15.83 -4.80 -8.97
N ALA A 218 16.15 -3.77 -8.19
CA ALA A 218 15.66 -2.41 -8.42
C ALA A 218 16.49 -1.64 -9.46
N TYR A 219 17.79 -1.93 -9.56
CA TYR A 219 18.71 -1.25 -10.47
C TYR A 219 18.44 -1.67 -11.92
N ALA A 220 18.37 -2.97 -12.19
CA ALA A 220 18.19 -3.54 -13.53
C ALA A 220 16.85 -3.16 -14.17
N ALA A 221 15.87 -2.69 -13.40
CA ALA A 221 14.59 -2.23 -13.92
C ALA A 221 14.68 -0.88 -14.68
N SER A 222 15.74 -0.10 -14.46
CA SER A 222 15.84 1.26 -15.01
C SER A 222 17.26 1.70 -15.38
N SER A 223 18.27 0.86 -15.17
CA SER A 223 19.67 1.18 -15.45
C SER A 223 20.40 -0.02 -16.06
N PRO A 224 21.34 0.23 -16.99
CA PRO A 224 22.15 -0.83 -17.58
C PRO A 224 23.10 -1.38 -16.51
N LEU A 225 22.94 -2.66 -16.17
CA LEU A 225 23.91 -3.40 -15.37
C LEU A 225 24.87 -4.11 -16.32
N ASP A 226 26.16 -3.85 -16.17
CA ASP A 226 27.21 -4.42 -17.01
C ASP A 226 28.16 -5.27 -16.16
N LEU A 227 28.25 -6.54 -16.50
CA LEU A 227 29.11 -7.56 -15.87
C LEU A 227 30.27 -7.98 -16.77
N GLY A 228 30.55 -7.25 -17.85
CA GLY A 228 31.60 -7.60 -18.83
C GLY A 228 33.03 -7.53 -18.29
N ARG A 229 33.20 -7.13 -17.03
CA ARG A 229 34.47 -7.10 -16.30
C ARG A 229 34.38 -7.97 -15.06
N ALA A 230 34.72 -9.26 -15.18
CA ALA A 230 34.65 -10.19 -14.05
C ALA A 230 35.56 -9.82 -12.86
N ASP A 231 36.61 -9.03 -13.08
CA ASP A 231 37.46 -8.49 -12.01
C ASP A 231 36.73 -7.50 -11.11
N THR A 232 35.74 -6.78 -11.64
CA THR A 232 34.90 -5.81 -10.91
C THR A 232 33.54 -6.35 -10.51
N ALA A 233 33.06 -7.40 -11.18
CA ALA A 233 31.73 -7.95 -10.95
C ALA A 233 31.54 -8.55 -9.55
N PRO A 234 30.32 -8.53 -8.99
CA PRO A 234 30.01 -9.29 -7.79
C PRO A 234 30.17 -10.80 -7.98
N ASP A 235 30.38 -11.53 -6.89
CA ASP A 235 30.43 -12.99 -6.90
C ASP A 235 29.03 -13.57 -7.18
N PHE A 236 28.01 -12.96 -6.57
CA PHE A 236 26.61 -13.31 -6.74
C PHE A 236 25.81 -12.06 -7.10
N THR A 237 25.04 -12.11 -8.19
CA THR A 237 24.13 -11.03 -8.58
C THR A 237 22.71 -11.58 -8.73
N VAL A 238 21.76 -11.01 -7.99
CA VAL A 238 20.35 -11.43 -8.06
C VAL A 238 19.49 -10.40 -8.80
N VAL A 239 18.58 -10.89 -9.64
CA VAL A 239 17.65 -10.07 -10.43
C VAL A 239 16.24 -10.66 -10.42
N SER A 240 15.25 -9.82 -10.73
CA SER A 240 13.84 -10.23 -10.91
C SER A 240 13.33 -9.69 -12.23
N PHE A 241 12.99 -10.56 -13.16
CA PHE A 241 12.62 -10.17 -14.52
C PHE A 241 11.25 -9.48 -14.59
N TYR A 242 10.31 -9.85 -13.72
CA TYR A 242 9.02 -9.13 -13.61
C TYR A 242 9.17 -7.65 -13.20
N LYS A 243 10.28 -7.26 -12.57
CA LYS A 243 10.54 -5.84 -12.27
C LYS A 243 11.02 -5.07 -13.51
N ILE A 244 11.69 -5.75 -14.45
CA ILE A 244 12.19 -5.17 -15.69
C ILE A 244 11.08 -5.17 -16.75
N PHE A 245 10.40 -6.31 -16.92
CA PHE A 245 9.51 -6.56 -18.06
C PHE A 245 8.02 -6.67 -17.69
N GLY A 246 7.69 -6.75 -16.40
CA GLY A 246 6.32 -6.98 -15.90
C GLY A 246 5.82 -8.42 -15.97
N PHE A 247 6.42 -9.24 -16.83
CA PHE A 247 6.24 -10.69 -16.94
C PHE A 247 7.49 -11.25 -17.63
N PRO A 248 7.96 -12.46 -17.29
CA PRO A 248 7.37 -13.47 -16.40
C PRO A 248 7.76 -13.35 -14.93
N ASP A 249 7.03 -14.05 -14.07
CA ASP A 249 7.40 -14.31 -12.67
C ASP A 249 8.60 -15.27 -12.61
N LEU A 250 9.77 -14.69 -12.86
CA LEU A 250 11.06 -15.36 -12.92
C LEU A 250 12.15 -14.41 -12.44
N GLY A 251 13.22 -14.96 -11.88
CA GLY A 251 14.44 -14.26 -11.57
C GLY A 251 15.66 -15.08 -11.97
N ALA A 252 16.83 -14.52 -11.72
CA ALA A 252 18.09 -15.20 -11.93
C ALA A 252 19.06 -14.89 -10.79
N LEU A 253 19.88 -15.88 -10.46
CA LEU A 253 21.13 -15.73 -9.74
C LEU A 253 22.27 -15.89 -10.75
N ILE A 254 22.95 -14.80 -11.05
CA ILE A 254 24.13 -14.79 -11.92
C ILE A 254 25.33 -14.98 -11.01
N VAL A 255 26.10 -16.04 -11.27
CA VAL A 255 27.24 -16.45 -10.43
C VAL A 255 28.52 -16.31 -11.22
N ARG A 256 29.49 -15.62 -10.63
CA ARG A 256 30.86 -15.58 -11.17
C ARG A 256 31.49 -16.95 -10.96
N ARG A 257 32.07 -17.55 -12.01
CA ARG A 257 32.58 -18.92 -11.96
C ARG A 257 33.59 -19.18 -10.83
N GLN A 258 34.40 -18.17 -10.50
CA GLN A 258 35.37 -18.26 -9.40
C GLN A 258 34.72 -18.39 -8.00
N ALA A 259 33.43 -18.13 -7.87
CA ALA A 259 32.67 -18.27 -6.63
C ALA A 259 31.77 -19.52 -6.61
N GLU A 260 31.85 -20.39 -7.62
CA GLU A 260 31.09 -21.66 -7.67
C GLU A 260 31.39 -22.56 -6.47
N GLU A 261 32.62 -22.52 -5.94
CA GLU A 261 33.06 -23.32 -4.78
C GLU A 261 32.20 -23.07 -3.52
N ALA A 262 31.55 -21.91 -3.43
CA ALA A 262 30.63 -21.60 -2.34
C ALA A 262 29.47 -22.60 -2.24
N PHE A 263 29.10 -23.25 -3.34
CA PHE A 263 28.01 -24.22 -3.41
C PHE A 263 28.46 -25.69 -3.27
N ASP A 264 29.75 -25.96 -3.11
CA ASP A 264 30.29 -27.34 -3.09
C ASP A 264 29.82 -28.16 -1.89
N HIS A 265 29.47 -27.48 -0.79
CA HIS A 265 29.02 -28.13 0.44
C HIS A 265 27.49 -28.17 0.58
N ARG A 266 26.75 -27.72 -0.45
CA ARG A 266 25.29 -27.72 -0.43
C ARG A 266 24.77 -29.13 -0.13
N ARG A 267 23.90 -29.23 0.87
CA ARG A 267 23.40 -30.53 1.38
C ARG A 267 22.12 -31.00 0.68
N TYR A 268 21.28 -30.07 0.25
CA TYR A 268 20.01 -30.40 -0.41
C TYR A 268 20.24 -30.72 -1.89
N PHE A 269 19.51 -31.71 -2.40
CA PHE A 269 19.41 -32.01 -3.83
C PHE A 269 17.97 -32.42 -4.18
N GLY A 270 17.54 -32.09 -5.40
CA GLY A 270 16.26 -32.49 -5.99
C GLY A 270 16.43 -33.31 -7.26
N GLY A 271 15.31 -33.73 -7.85
CA GLY A 271 15.34 -34.34 -9.19
C GLY A 271 15.93 -33.37 -10.21
N GLY A 272 16.71 -33.85 -11.17
CA GLY A 272 17.35 -33.00 -12.19
C GLY A 272 18.76 -32.50 -11.83
N THR A 273 19.13 -32.48 -10.53
CA THR A 273 20.46 -32.03 -10.06
C THR A 273 21.43 -33.17 -9.70
N VAL A 274 20.95 -34.42 -9.78
CA VAL A 274 21.71 -35.65 -9.52
C VAL A 274 21.66 -36.60 -10.72
N ASP A 275 22.76 -37.32 -10.94
CA ASP A 275 22.87 -38.36 -11.98
C ASP A 275 22.41 -39.72 -11.47
N MET A 276 22.63 -40.01 -10.17
CA MET A 276 22.25 -41.28 -9.55
C MET A 276 21.94 -41.08 -8.07
N VAL A 277 20.94 -41.80 -7.56
CA VAL A 277 20.58 -41.85 -6.14
C VAL A 277 20.35 -43.31 -5.74
N VAL A 278 21.00 -43.74 -4.66
CA VAL A 278 20.78 -45.02 -4.01
C VAL A 278 20.12 -44.77 -2.66
N CYS A 279 18.97 -45.40 -2.44
CA CYS A 279 18.18 -45.25 -1.21
C CYS A 279 18.05 -46.55 -0.41
N VAL A 280 18.22 -47.70 -1.07
CA VAL A 280 18.02 -49.02 -0.46
C VAL A 280 19.39 -49.57 -0.10
N GLN A 281 19.55 -50.06 1.14
CA GLN A 281 20.80 -50.58 1.74
C GLN A 281 21.90 -49.55 2.03
N GLU A 282 21.99 -48.46 1.28
CA GLU A 282 22.90 -47.34 1.55
C GLU A 282 22.27 -46.00 1.16
N GLN A 283 22.82 -44.92 1.73
CA GLN A 283 22.45 -43.54 1.37
C GLN A 283 23.60 -42.93 0.58
N TRP A 284 23.46 -42.89 -0.74
CA TRP A 284 24.48 -42.35 -1.63
C TRP A 284 23.86 -41.66 -2.84
N HIS A 285 24.51 -40.62 -3.34
CA HIS A 285 24.09 -39.92 -4.56
C HIS A 285 25.29 -39.30 -5.28
N VAL A 286 25.13 -39.05 -6.58
CA VAL A 286 26.11 -38.31 -7.41
C VAL A 286 25.44 -37.05 -7.94
N PRO A 287 25.91 -35.85 -7.55
CA PRO A 287 25.44 -34.61 -8.15
C PRO A 287 25.98 -34.47 -9.58
N LYS A 288 25.21 -33.80 -10.45
CA LYS A 288 25.72 -33.34 -11.74
C LYS A 288 26.90 -32.39 -11.53
N ARG A 289 27.89 -32.40 -12.41
CA ARG A 289 29.13 -31.61 -12.24
C ARG A 289 29.52 -30.75 -13.44
N GLN A 290 28.77 -30.79 -14.53
CA GLN A 290 29.18 -30.12 -15.77
C GLN A 290 29.02 -28.60 -15.68
N PHE A 291 27.85 -28.12 -15.23
CA PHE A 291 27.58 -26.70 -15.03
C PHE A 291 27.00 -26.42 -13.65
N LEU A 292 27.17 -25.18 -13.16
CA LEU A 292 26.67 -24.79 -11.84
C LEU A 292 25.14 -24.82 -11.81
N HIS A 293 24.49 -24.29 -12.84
CA HIS A 293 23.03 -24.24 -12.87
C HIS A 293 22.38 -25.63 -12.78
N GLU A 294 22.99 -26.66 -13.37
CA GLU A 294 22.51 -28.04 -13.25
C GLU A 294 22.59 -28.58 -11.81
N ARG A 295 23.46 -28.03 -10.95
CA ARG A 295 23.59 -28.42 -9.54
C ARG A 295 22.55 -27.74 -8.64
N LEU A 296 21.99 -26.62 -9.10
CA LEU A 296 21.20 -25.71 -8.26
C LEU A 296 19.73 -25.60 -8.71
N GLU A 297 19.41 -25.96 -9.95
CA GLU A 297 18.06 -25.92 -10.50
C GLU A 297 17.27 -27.18 -10.12
N ASP A 298 16.90 -27.30 -8.83
CA ASP A 298 16.16 -28.44 -8.31
C ASP A 298 14.78 -28.60 -8.97
N GLY A 299 14.52 -29.79 -9.48
CA GLY A 299 13.23 -30.19 -10.05
C GLY A 299 13.11 -29.96 -11.55
N THR A 300 11.87 -29.79 -12.00
CA THR A 300 11.59 -29.37 -13.38
C THR A 300 11.58 -27.86 -13.44
N LEU A 301 12.41 -27.28 -14.30
CA LEU A 301 12.47 -25.84 -14.52
C LEU A 301 11.12 -25.27 -14.97
N PRO A 302 10.81 -24.00 -14.66
CA PRO A 302 9.60 -23.33 -15.12
C PRO A 302 9.71 -22.96 -16.61
N VAL A 303 9.68 -23.97 -17.49
CA VAL A 303 9.95 -23.86 -18.93
C VAL A 303 9.14 -22.74 -19.58
N HIS A 304 7.84 -22.66 -19.28
CA HIS A 304 6.97 -21.63 -19.84
C HIS A 304 7.38 -20.21 -19.42
N SER A 305 7.79 -20.02 -18.15
CA SER A 305 8.32 -18.73 -17.70
C SER A 305 9.65 -18.40 -18.37
N ILE A 306 10.53 -19.37 -18.58
CA ILE A 306 11.80 -19.14 -19.28
C ILE A 306 11.55 -18.76 -20.74
N ILE A 307 10.60 -19.40 -21.43
CA ILE A 307 10.20 -19.03 -22.79
C ILE A 307 9.56 -17.64 -22.83
N ALA A 308 8.72 -17.29 -21.86
CA ALA A 308 8.16 -15.95 -21.75
C ALA A 308 9.26 -14.87 -21.62
N LEU A 309 10.36 -15.17 -20.92
CA LEU A 309 11.50 -14.26 -20.80
C LEU A 309 12.16 -13.98 -22.16
N ASP A 310 12.20 -14.96 -23.05
CA ASP A 310 12.70 -14.81 -24.43
C ASP A 310 11.94 -13.71 -25.18
N ALA A 311 10.60 -13.79 -25.16
CA ALA A 311 9.69 -12.83 -25.75
C ALA A 311 9.76 -11.47 -25.06
N ALA A 312 9.96 -11.47 -23.72
CA ALA A 312 10.11 -10.25 -22.95
C ALA A 312 11.37 -9.45 -23.34
N LEU A 313 12.50 -10.14 -23.53
CA LEU A 313 13.76 -9.53 -23.98
C LEU A 313 13.62 -8.89 -25.37
N ASP A 314 12.96 -9.57 -26.31
CA ASP A 314 12.72 -9.03 -27.67
C ASP A 314 11.76 -7.84 -27.64
N THR A 315 10.66 -7.97 -26.91
CA THR A 315 9.65 -6.91 -26.79
C THR A 315 10.24 -5.67 -26.14
N HIS A 316 10.99 -5.82 -25.05
CA HIS A 316 11.62 -4.70 -24.37
C HIS A 316 12.63 -3.97 -25.26
N LYS A 317 13.47 -4.72 -25.99
CA LYS A 317 14.42 -4.13 -26.93
C LYS A 317 13.71 -3.39 -28.08
N ARG A 318 12.61 -3.94 -28.58
CA ARG A 318 11.80 -3.33 -29.65
C ARG A 318 11.11 -2.04 -29.18
N LEU A 319 10.56 -2.03 -27.97
CA LEU A 319 9.78 -0.89 -27.45
C LEU A 319 10.65 0.23 -26.90
N PHE A 320 11.75 -0.11 -26.22
CA PHE A 320 12.53 0.87 -25.45
C PHE A 320 14.00 0.97 -25.90
N GLY A 321 14.42 0.16 -26.88
CA GLY A 321 15.81 0.10 -27.33
C GLY A 321 16.74 -0.45 -26.24
N THR A 322 17.64 0.39 -25.76
CA THR A 322 18.67 0.03 -24.76
C THR A 322 18.27 0.44 -23.34
N MET A 323 18.81 -0.26 -22.34
CA MET A 323 18.66 0.16 -20.94
C MET A 323 19.27 1.56 -20.66
N ALA A 324 20.21 2.03 -21.49
CA ALA A 324 20.74 3.38 -21.41
C ALA A 324 19.69 4.44 -21.80
N GLN A 325 18.86 4.16 -22.82
CA GLN A 325 17.72 5.00 -23.20
C GLN A 325 16.64 4.99 -22.11
N VAL A 326 16.30 3.82 -21.55
CA VAL A 326 15.40 3.70 -20.39
C VAL A 326 15.90 4.53 -19.22
N ARG A 327 17.18 4.43 -18.87
CA ARG A 327 17.80 5.24 -17.81
C ARG A 327 17.68 6.72 -18.08
N SER A 328 17.94 7.16 -19.31
CA SER A 328 17.83 8.57 -19.70
C SER A 328 16.40 9.09 -19.53
N HIS A 329 15.42 8.37 -20.08
CA HIS A 329 14.00 8.72 -20.02
C HIS A 329 13.48 8.77 -18.58
N THR A 330 13.74 7.72 -17.82
CA THR A 330 13.28 7.65 -16.42
C THR A 330 13.99 8.67 -15.53
N SER A 331 15.26 8.99 -15.81
CA SER A 331 15.97 10.08 -15.12
C SER A 331 15.37 11.45 -15.43
N PHE A 332 14.99 11.71 -16.68
CA PHE A 332 14.30 12.95 -17.05
C PHE A 332 12.98 13.11 -16.26
N LEU A 333 12.14 12.07 -16.25
CA LEU A 333 10.87 12.08 -15.50
C LEU A 333 11.09 12.24 -14.00
N TRP A 334 12.11 11.57 -13.45
CA TRP A 334 12.49 11.71 -12.05
C TRP A 334 12.88 13.15 -11.69
N HIS A 335 13.68 13.83 -12.52
CA HIS A 335 14.05 15.24 -12.27
C HIS A 335 12.81 16.14 -12.27
N ARG A 336 11.89 15.93 -13.22
CA ARG A 336 10.63 16.69 -13.29
C ARG A 336 9.78 16.46 -12.05
N LEU A 337 9.62 15.22 -11.61
CA LEU A 337 8.85 14.87 -10.42
C LEU A 337 9.47 15.47 -9.15
N TYR A 338 10.79 15.30 -8.97
CA TYR A 338 11.51 15.83 -7.82
C TYR A 338 11.36 17.35 -7.72
N ARG A 339 11.63 18.07 -8.82
CA ARG A 339 11.55 19.54 -8.85
C ARG A 339 10.12 20.03 -8.71
N GLY A 340 9.15 19.34 -9.31
CA GLY A 340 7.74 19.66 -9.17
C GLY A 340 7.30 19.60 -7.71
N LEU A 341 7.57 18.49 -7.02
CA LEU A 341 7.24 18.34 -5.60
C LEU A 341 8.05 19.28 -4.69
N GLU A 342 9.33 19.52 -4.99
CA GLU A 342 10.17 20.50 -4.27
C GLU A 342 9.62 21.93 -4.36
N SER A 343 8.98 22.28 -5.48
CA SER A 343 8.47 23.63 -5.73
C SER A 343 7.15 23.96 -5.04
N LEU A 344 6.43 22.95 -4.51
CA LEU A 344 5.12 23.17 -3.90
C LEU A 344 5.26 23.80 -2.50
N THR A 345 4.74 25.02 -2.36
CA THR A 345 4.72 25.77 -1.10
C THR A 345 3.31 26.21 -0.72
N HIS A 346 3.02 26.16 0.57
CA HIS A 346 1.80 26.74 1.16
C HIS A 346 1.80 28.27 1.01
N PHE A 347 0.66 28.90 1.29
CA PHE A 347 0.51 30.36 1.23
C PHE A 347 1.49 31.13 2.15
N ASP A 348 1.98 30.50 3.21
CA ASP A 348 2.95 31.07 4.17
C ASP A 348 4.42 30.84 3.76
N GLY A 349 4.65 30.21 2.60
CA GLY A 349 5.97 29.86 2.08
C GLY A 349 6.56 28.56 2.63
N SER A 350 5.89 27.87 3.56
CA SER A 350 6.33 26.56 4.04
C SER A 350 6.17 25.48 2.95
N ALA A 351 7.06 24.47 2.94
CA ALA A 351 7.04 23.42 1.92
C ALA A 351 5.93 22.39 2.17
N VAL A 352 5.21 22.01 1.11
CA VAL A 352 4.15 20.98 1.17
C VAL A 352 4.76 19.58 1.34
N CYS A 353 5.86 19.30 0.64
CA CYS A 353 6.52 18.00 0.62
C CYS A 353 7.84 18.01 1.39
N VAL A 354 8.06 16.97 2.20
CA VAL A 354 9.37 16.65 2.79
C VAL A 354 9.97 15.50 1.97
N LEU A 355 11.00 15.80 1.17
CA LEU A 355 11.66 14.83 0.30
C LEU A 355 12.79 14.09 1.03
N TYR A 356 12.80 12.76 0.93
CA TYR A 356 13.84 11.89 1.49
C TYR A 356 14.82 11.38 0.42
N THR A 357 14.40 11.41 -0.84
CA THR A 357 15.28 11.12 -1.97
C THR A 357 16.40 12.16 -2.06
N PRO A 358 17.65 11.75 -2.36
CA PRO A 358 18.76 12.69 -2.47
C PRO A 358 18.51 13.80 -3.49
N LYS A 359 18.99 15.01 -3.16
CA LYS A 359 18.81 16.20 -4.00
C LYS A 359 19.59 16.07 -5.31
N PRO A 360 18.99 16.39 -6.47
CA PRO A 360 19.72 16.47 -7.74
C PRO A 360 20.83 17.51 -7.63
N ALA A 361 22.02 17.17 -8.14
CA ALA A 361 23.14 18.11 -8.19
C ALA A 361 22.76 19.36 -9.01
N ALA A 362 23.22 20.54 -8.57
CA ALA A 362 22.96 21.79 -9.26
C ALA A 362 23.85 21.91 -10.52
N GLY A 363 23.28 21.58 -11.68
CA GLY A 363 23.78 22.00 -13.00
C GLY A 363 24.65 20.99 -13.78
N PRO A 364 24.92 21.24 -15.08
CA PRO A 364 25.68 20.33 -15.96
C PRO A 364 27.20 20.32 -15.71
N GLN A 365 27.70 21.06 -14.72
CA GLN A 365 29.13 21.23 -14.42
C GLN A 365 29.42 21.22 -12.91
N GLY A 366 28.70 20.42 -12.13
CA GLY A 366 29.03 20.18 -10.72
C GLY A 366 30.13 19.13 -10.59
N ASN A 367 31.29 19.52 -10.06
CA ASN A 367 32.43 18.65 -9.75
C ASN A 367 32.03 17.26 -9.20
N GLY A 368 32.27 16.20 -10.00
CA GLY A 368 32.63 14.84 -9.58
C GLY A 368 31.63 13.97 -8.80
N ASN A 369 30.73 14.53 -7.99
CA ASN A 369 29.81 13.78 -7.12
C ASN A 369 28.35 14.08 -7.47
N SER A 370 27.99 13.92 -8.74
CA SER A 370 26.58 13.92 -9.15
C SER A 370 25.85 12.78 -8.45
N VAL A 371 24.84 13.07 -7.64
CA VAL A 371 24.08 12.02 -6.96
C VAL A 371 23.36 11.17 -8.00
N ASN A 372 23.81 9.92 -8.16
CA ASN A 372 23.26 8.96 -9.11
C ASN A 372 22.04 8.29 -8.47
N CYS A 373 20.84 8.71 -8.87
CA CYS A 373 19.57 8.12 -8.43
C CYS A 373 18.91 7.35 -9.57
N GLY A 374 18.16 6.33 -9.20
CA GLY A 374 17.13 5.70 -10.02
C GLY A 374 15.81 6.47 -9.92
N PRO A 375 14.79 6.03 -10.67
CA PRO A 375 13.58 6.79 -10.88
C PRO A 375 12.56 6.62 -9.75
N VAL A 376 12.98 6.90 -8.52
CA VAL A 376 12.17 6.83 -7.31
C VAL A 376 12.25 8.16 -6.55
N VAL A 377 11.10 8.75 -6.25
CA VAL A 377 10.96 9.93 -5.39
C VAL A 377 10.16 9.54 -4.17
N THR A 378 10.78 9.70 -3.00
CA THR A 378 10.21 9.32 -1.71
C THR A 378 10.05 10.54 -0.83
N PHE A 379 8.85 10.71 -0.30
CA PHE A 379 8.44 11.93 0.38
C PHE A 379 7.33 11.68 1.40
N ASN A 380 7.08 12.67 2.25
CA ASN A 380 5.89 12.80 3.07
C ASN A 380 5.32 14.21 2.93
N ILE A 381 4.08 14.42 3.38
CA ILE A 381 3.37 15.69 3.21
C ILE A 381 3.12 16.34 4.58
N ARG A 382 3.27 17.66 4.64
CA ARG A 382 2.87 18.50 5.78
C ARG A 382 1.80 19.50 5.35
N ASN A 383 1.03 19.99 6.31
CA ASN A 383 0.17 21.16 6.13
C ASN A 383 0.91 22.45 6.53
N HIS A 384 0.28 23.62 6.32
CA HIS A 384 0.84 24.92 6.70
C HIS A 384 1.15 25.04 8.21
N LEU A 385 0.45 24.30 9.08
CA LEU A 385 0.70 24.26 10.53
C LEU A 385 1.89 23.34 10.90
N GLY A 386 2.54 22.72 9.91
CA GLY A 386 3.65 21.78 10.10
C GLY A 386 3.24 20.38 10.57
N ALA A 387 1.94 20.07 10.63
CA ALA A 387 1.43 18.76 10.99
C ALA A 387 1.54 17.78 9.81
N TRP A 388 1.86 16.52 10.10
CA TRP A 388 1.96 15.47 9.11
C TRP A 388 0.59 15.04 8.58
N VAL A 389 0.51 14.82 7.26
CA VAL A 389 -0.63 14.16 6.62
C VAL A 389 -0.46 12.65 6.75
N GLY A 390 -1.54 11.95 7.11
CA GLY A 390 -1.52 10.49 7.25
C GLY A 390 -1.35 9.78 5.90
N LEU A 391 -0.49 8.78 5.84
CA LEU A 391 -0.28 7.89 4.69
C LEU A 391 -1.56 7.18 4.26
N ALA A 392 -2.38 6.73 5.21
CA ALA A 392 -3.65 6.06 4.96
C ALA A 392 -4.72 7.00 4.40
N GLU A 393 -4.63 8.31 4.69
CA GLU A 393 -5.45 9.33 4.04
C GLU A 393 -4.98 9.56 2.60
N PHE A 394 -3.66 9.73 2.42
CA PHE A 394 -3.05 9.90 1.11
C PHE A 394 -3.36 8.73 0.17
N GLU A 395 -3.23 7.49 0.64
CA GLU A 395 -3.54 6.28 -0.11
C GLU A 395 -5.03 6.22 -0.52
N LYS A 396 -5.95 6.67 0.35
CA LYS A 396 -7.39 6.73 0.03
C LYS A 396 -7.69 7.75 -1.07
N LEU A 397 -7.11 8.94 -0.99
CA LEU A 397 -7.32 10.01 -1.97
C LEU A 397 -6.65 9.73 -3.32
N SER A 398 -5.44 9.18 -3.31
CA SER A 398 -4.74 8.75 -4.54
C SER A 398 -5.50 7.63 -5.24
N SER A 399 -6.01 6.63 -4.50
CA SER A 399 -6.84 5.56 -5.06
C SER A 399 -8.12 6.08 -5.73
N LEU A 400 -8.78 7.10 -5.15
CA LEU A 400 -9.93 7.78 -5.75
C LEU A 400 -9.58 8.42 -7.09
N LYS A 401 -8.41 9.06 -7.16
CA LYS A 401 -7.90 9.68 -8.39
C LYS A 401 -7.23 8.69 -9.35
N LYS A 402 -7.39 7.38 -9.13
CA LYS A 402 -6.75 6.32 -9.93
C LYS A 402 -5.23 6.50 -10.02
N ILE A 403 -4.62 6.97 -8.94
CA ILE A 403 -3.17 7.09 -8.77
C ILE A 403 -2.71 5.90 -7.92
N HIS A 404 -2.00 4.97 -8.55
CA HIS A 404 -1.43 3.80 -7.88
C HIS A 404 -0.04 4.13 -7.37
N ILE A 405 0.08 4.30 -6.07
CA ILE A 405 1.32 4.69 -5.40
C ILE A 405 1.46 3.92 -4.09
N ARG A 406 2.69 3.60 -3.70
CA ARG A 406 2.94 2.79 -2.51
C ARG A 406 3.25 3.65 -1.29
N THR A 407 2.66 3.30 -0.16
CA THR A 407 2.91 3.96 1.14
C THR A 407 3.39 2.95 2.19
N GLY A 408 3.95 3.47 3.30
CA GLY A 408 4.31 2.67 4.47
C GLY A 408 5.81 2.33 4.54
N GLY A 409 6.15 1.14 5.04
CA GLY A 409 7.55 0.73 5.27
C GLY A 409 8.33 0.29 4.02
N VAL A 410 7.66 0.19 2.85
CA VAL A 410 8.23 -0.10 1.52
C VAL A 410 9.30 -1.22 1.45
N CYS A 411 9.22 -2.18 2.38
CA CYS A 411 10.14 -3.30 2.53
C CYS A 411 11.62 -2.91 2.67
N ASN A 412 11.90 -1.70 3.17
CA ASN A 412 13.25 -1.18 3.43
C ASN A 412 13.32 -0.59 4.84
N PRO A 413 13.37 -1.44 5.89
CA PRO A 413 13.21 -0.98 7.27
C PRO A 413 14.34 -0.06 7.74
N GLY A 414 15.59 -0.33 7.33
CA GLY A 414 16.74 0.49 7.68
C GLY A 414 16.66 1.87 7.02
N GLY A 415 16.41 1.92 5.71
CA GLY A 415 16.22 3.16 4.98
C GLY A 415 15.08 4.02 5.53
N VAL A 416 13.92 3.43 5.82
CA VAL A 416 12.77 4.16 6.38
C VAL A 416 13.07 4.68 7.78
N ALA A 417 13.69 3.87 8.64
CA ALA A 417 14.06 4.30 9.98
C ALA A 417 15.04 5.48 9.94
N ALA A 418 16.05 5.43 9.06
CA ALA A 418 17.01 6.50 8.87
C ALA A 418 16.35 7.79 8.35
N ALA A 419 15.52 7.70 7.31
CA ALA A 419 14.85 8.86 6.72
C ALA A 419 13.87 9.56 7.67
N LEU A 420 13.23 8.80 8.57
CA LEU A 420 12.26 9.32 9.52
C LEU A 420 12.85 9.61 10.91
N SER A 421 14.16 9.42 11.09
CA SER A 421 14.86 9.54 12.38
C SER A 421 14.15 8.75 13.49
N LEU A 422 13.74 7.52 13.17
CA LEU A 422 13.07 6.60 14.09
C LEU A 422 14.10 5.80 14.87
N GLN A 423 14.00 5.85 16.19
CA GLN A 423 14.83 5.06 17.08
C GLN A 423 14.24 3.65 17.28
N PRO A 424 15.08 2.62 17.54
CA PRO A 424 14.58 1.25 17.76
C PRO A 424 13.55 1.13 18.88
N TRP A 425 13.68 1.92 19.94
CA TRP A 425 12.71 1.93 21.04
C TRP A 425 11.36 2.54 20.63
N GLU A 426 11.35 3.58 19.79
CA GLU A 426 10.12 4.18 19.24
C GLU A 426 9.38 3.13 18.37
N MET A 427 10.11 2.39 17.54
CA MET A 427 9.52 1.33 16.70
C MET A 427 8.91 0.20 17.54
N LYS A 428 9.61 -0.25 18.61
CA LYS A 428 9.11 -1.26 19.54
C LYS A 428 7.90 -0.75 20.33
N GLN A 429 7.92 0.51 20.78
CA GLN A 429 6.79 1.14 21.46
C GLN A 429 5.57 1.24 20.56
N ASN A 430 5.76 1.67 19.30
CA ASN A 430 4.69 1.75 18.30
C ASN A 430 4.05 0.37 18.09
N PHE A 431 4.87 -0.68 17.95
CA PHE A 431 4.38 -2.05 17.81
C PHE A 431 3.57 -2.52 19.03
N SER A 432 4.06 -2.23 20.25
CA SER A 432 3.36 -2.53 21.51
C SER A 432 2.06 -1.75 21.66
N ALA A 433 1.99 -0.53 21.12
CA ALA A 433 0.78 0.28 21.02
C ALA A 433 -0.21 -0.22 19.93
N GLY A 434 0.10 -1.33 19.26
CA GLY A 434 -0.77 -1.98 18.27
C GLY A 434 -0.52 -1.55 16.82
N PHE A 435 0.51 -0.74 16.54
CA PHE A 435 0.88 -0.38 15.17
C PHE A 435 1.29 -1.63 14.37
N ARG A 436 0.76 -1.75 13.15
CA ARG A 436 1.17 -2.75 12.16
C ARG A 436 1.26 -2.02 10.81
N CYS A 437 2.10 -2.51 9.90
CA CYS A 437 2.19 -1.94 8.56
C CYS A 437 0.81 -1.94 7.88
N GLY A 438 0.37 -0.81 7.33
CA GLY A 438 -0.95 -0.65 6.69
C GLY A 438 -2.12 -0.34 7.63
N THR A 439 -1.89 -0.09 8.92
CA THR A 439 -2.95 0.39 9.82
C THR A 439 -3.29 1.86 9.59
N GLU A 440 -4.52 2.28 9.92
CA GLU A 440 -4.97 3.67 9.73
C GLU A 440 -4.31 4.70 10.65
N ASN A 441 -3.58 4.26 11.69
CA ASN A 441 -2.84 5.14 12.59
C ASN A 441 -1.36 5.06 12.25
N ASP A 442 -0.91 5.98 11.40
CA ASP A 442 0.41 5.99 10.77
C ASP A 442 1.31 7.14 11.23
N ILE A 443 0.81 7.99 12.13
CA ILE A 443 1.56 9.03 12.84
C ILE A 443 1.58 8.67 14.32
N MET A 444 2.77 8.35 14.85
CA MET A 444 2.98 7.92 16.23
C MET A 444 4.03 8.81 16.89
N GLY A 445 3.75 9.33 18.08
CA GLY A 445 4.66 10.25 18.76
C GLY A 445 5.00 11.52 17.96
N GLY A 446 4.09 11.96 17.07
CA GLY A 446 4.31 13.11 16.20
C GLY A 446 5.23 12.84 14.99
N LYS A 447 5.65 11.59 14.78
CA LYS A 447 6.43 11.17 13.61
C LYS A 447 5.62 10.25 12.70
N PRO A 448 5.77 10.34 11.37
CA PRO A 448 5.23 9.33 10.47
C PRO A 448 5.95 8.00 10.71
N THR A 449 5.25 6.91 10.43
CA THR A 449 5.75 5.53 10.61
C THR A 449 6.18 4.88 9.29
N GLY A 450 6.10 5.62 8.18
CA GLY A 450 6.44 5.19 6.84
C GLY A 450 6.57 6.38 5.89
N VAL A 451 6.71 6.06 4.60
CA VAL A 451 6.92 7.04 3.53
C VAL A 451 5.97 6.83 2.36
N ILE A 452 5.76 7.86 1.55
CA ILE A 452 5.15 7.75 0.22
C ILE A 452 6.27 7.53 -0.80
N ARG A 453 6.17 6.50 -1.63
CA ARG A 453 7.15 6.17 -2.68
C ARG A 453 6.49 6.22 -4.05
N ALA A 454 6.85 7.24 -4.84
CA ALA A 454 6.55 7.31 -6.26
C ALA A 454 7.73 6.72 -7.05
N SER A 455 7.47 5.71 -7.88
CA SER A 455 8.48 5.05 -8.71
C SER A 455 8.03 4.99 -10.16
N LEU A 456 8.90 5.40 -11.09
CA LEU A 456 8.61 5.53 -12.51
C LEU A 456 9.29 4.39 -13.30
N GLY A 457 8.69 3.98 -14.41
CA GLY A 457 9.17 2.93 -15.30
C GLY A 457 9.36 3.41 -16.74
N ALA A 458 9.79 2.51 -17.62
CA ALA A 458 10.09 2.83 -19.02
C ALA A 458 8.87 3.33 -19.83
N MET A 459 7.66 2.95 -19.40
CA MET A 459 6.38 3.34 -20.00
C MET A 459 5.71 4.55 -19.29
N SER A 460 6.32 5.10 -18.23
CA SER A 460 5.81 6.31 -17.59
C SER A 460 5.91 7.50 -18.55
N THR A 461 5.07 8.51 -18.36
CA THR A 461 5.02 9.70 -19.23
C THR A 461 5.07 10.98 -18.40
N MET A 462 5.28 12.12 -19.06
CA MET A 462 5.19 13.42 -18.40
C MET A 462 3.81 13.65 -17.77
N ALA A 463 2.75 13.18 -18.42
CA ALA A 463 1.38 13.29 -17.91
C ALA A 463 1.18 12.57 -16.56
N ASP A 464 1.85 11.42 -16.32
CA ASP A 464 1.80 10.75 -15.02
C ASP A 464 2.45 11.60 -13.92
N VAL A 465 3.62 12.18 -14.24
CA VAL A 465 4.39 13.01 -13.31
C VAL A 465 3.60 14.28 -12.99
N ASP A 466 3.08 14.95 -14.01
CA ASP A 466 2.29 16.17 -13.86
C ASP A 466 0.97 15.90 -13.15
N GLY A 467 0.34 14.76 -13.40
CA GLY A 467 -0.86 14.34 -12.70
C GLY A 467 -0.63 14.11 -11.20
N LEU A 468 0.51 13.53 -10.79
CA LEU A 468 0.86 13.42 -9.37
C LEU A 468 1.15 14.79 -8.75
N ILE A 469 1.93 15.65 -9.41
CA ILE A 469 2.25 16.99 -8.90
C ILE A 469 0.95 17.81 -8.74
N GLY A 470 0.09 17.80 -9.76
CA GLY A 470 -1.21 18.47 -9.74
C GLY A 470 -2.14 17.92 -8.67
N PHE A 471 -2.15 16.60 -8.44
CA PHE A 471 -2.87 15.99 -7.33
C PHE A 471 -2.37 16.49 -5.96
N VAL A 472 -1.05 16.60 -5.77
CA VAL A 472 -0.49 17.10 -4.51
C VAL A 472 -0.82 18.58 -4.32
N ASP A 473 -0.67 19.40 -5.35
CA ASP A 473 -1.02 20.83 -5.35
C ASP A 473 -2.53 21.02 -5.05
N GLU A 474 -3.41 20.29 -5.73
CA GLU A 474 -4.86 20.44 -5.60
C GLU A 474 -5.39 20.07 -4.21
N PHE A 475 -4.87 19.00 -3.60
CA PHE A 475 -5.44 18.43 -2.37
C PHE A 475 -4.66 18.77 -1.10
N TYR A 476 -3.37 19.11 -1.19
CA TYR A 476 -2.52 19.27 -0.01
C TYR A 476 -1.85 20.63 0.12
N ARG A 477 -1.83 21.43 -0.94
CA ARG A 477 -1.40 22.83 -0.81
C ARG A 477 -2.53 23.66 -0.22
N ASP A 478 -2.31 24.10 1.01
CA ASP A 478 -3.18 25.11 1.62
C ASP A 478 -3.00 26.45 0.88
N VAL A 479 -4.09 26.98 0.36
CA VAL A 479 -4.21 28.34 -0.19
C VAL A 479 -4.75 29.28 0.88
N VAL A 480 -4.57 30.59 0.70
CA VAL A 480 -5.08 31.62 1.63
C VAL A 480 -6.51 31.28 2.02
N PRO A 481 -6.85 31.27 3.32
CA PRO A 481 -8.22 31.04 3.74
C PRO A 481 -9.12 32.03 3.01
N VAL A 482 -10.04 31.54 2.18
CA VAL A 482 -11.23 32.34 1.87
C VAL A 482 -11.81 32.66 3.22
N GLN A 483 -11.82 33.94 3.59
CA GLN A 483 -12.34 34.42 4.87
C GLN A 483 -13.70 33.77 5.10
N THR A 484 -13.73 32.70 5.89
CA THR A 484 -14.97 32.06 6.32
C THR A 484 -15.56 33.00 7.33
N ALA A 485 -16.34 33.97 6.86
CA ALA A 485 -17.39 34.72 7.55
C ALA A 485 -17.30 34.80 9.11
N GLU A 486 -16.11 34.99 9.67
CA GLU A 486 -15.88 35.28 11.08
C GLU A 486 -15.95 36.78 11.25
N GLN A 487 -17.11 37.34 10.90
CA GLN A 487 -17.48 38.72 11.21
C GLN A 487 -18.94 38.89 10.81
N LEU A 488 -19.82 38.33 11.62
CA LEU A 488 -21.18 38.82 11.82
C LEU A 488 -21.72 38.07 13.03
N GLY A 489 -21.59 38.68 14.21
CA GLY A 489 -22.32 38.29 15.41
C GLY A 489 -23.82 38.44 15.14
N ILE A 490 -24.42 37.43 14.52
CA ILE A 490 -25.85 37.37 14.28
C ILE A 490 -26.42 36.42 15.32
N CYS A 491 -27.31 36.98 16.14
CA CYS A 491 -28.15 36.27 17.08
C CYS A 491 -28.82 35.07 16.37
N ARG A 492 -28.31 33.85 16.59
CA ARG A 492 -28.88 32.60 16.07
C ARG A 492 -30.29 32.44 16.65
N LYS A 493 -31.33 32.84 15.91
CA LYS A 493 -32.70 32.39 16.20
C LYS A 493 -32.70 30.86 16.04
N GLN A 494 -32.92 30.11 17.12
CA GLN A 494 -33.09 28.66 17.07
C GLN A 494 -34.24 28.34 16.11
N ALA A 495 -33.90 27.76 14.95
CA ALA A 495 -34.90 27.12 14.11
C ALA A 495 -35.42 25.88 14.84
N ASN A 496 -36.74 25.65 14.78
CA ASN A 496 -37.32 24.44 15.33
C ASN A 496 -36.82 23.24 14.51
N LEU A 497 -35.98 22.37 15.07
CA LEU A 497 -35.51 21.17 14.39
C LEU A 497 -36.46 19.99 14.66
N TYR A 498 -36.57 19.04 13.73
CA TYR A 498 -37.33 17.81 13.90
C TYR A 498 -36.62 16.60 13.28
N VAL A 499 -37.00 15.40 13.73
CA VAL A 499 -36.55 14.15 13.11
C VAL A 499 -37.32 13.94 11.81
N SER A 500 -36.65 14.12 10.68
CA SER A 500 -37.23 13.90 9.35
C SER A 500 -37.17 12.45 8.88
N GLY A 501 -36.26 11.64 9.44
CA GLY A 501 -36.14 10.23 9.10
C GLY A 501 -35.40 9.44 10.16
N ILE A 502 -35.81 8.18 10.33
CA ILE A 502 -35.14 7.19 11.17
C ILE A 502 -34.87 5.96 10.32
N THR A 503 -33.63 5.48 10.37
CA THR A 503 -33.19 4.30 9.61
C THR A 503 -32.44 3.33 10.50
N VAL A 504 -32.82 2.06 10.41
CA VAL A 504 -32.19 0.95 11.13
C VAL A 504 -31.43 0.11 10.11
N TYR A 505 -30.24 -0.39 10.44
CA TYR A 505 -29.46 -1.26 9.56
C TYR A 505 -29.34 -2.65 10.16
N PRO A 506 -30.34 -3.54 10.01
CA PRO A 506 -30.34 -4.86 10.66
C PRO A 506 -29.08 -5.67 10.39
N ILE A 507 -28.71 -5.78 9.12
CA ILE A 507 -27.48 -6.46 8.69
C ILE A 507 -26.40 -5.42 8.46
N LYS A 508 -25.26 -5.58 9.15
CA LYS A 508 -24.07 -4.74 8.96
C LYS A 508 -23.72 -4.67 7.47
N SER A 509 -23.49 -3.45 6.99
CA SER A 509 -23.09 -3.16 5.60
C SER A 509 -24.13 -3.42 4.51
N CYS A 510 -25.37 -3.82 4.85
CA CYS A 510 -26.49 -3.93 3.91
C CYS A 510 -27.39 -2.67 3.93
N ALA A 511 -28.42 -2.58 3.09
CA ALA A 511 -29.31 -1.41 3.10
C ALA A 511 -30.02 -1.20 4.45
N GLY A 512 -30.54 0.01 4.63
CA GLY A 512 -31.33 0.38 5.80
C GLY A 512 -32.80 0.04 5.63
N PHE A 513 -33.44 -0.29 6.75
CA PHE A 513 -34.88 -0.30 6.93
C PHE A 513 -35.32 1.08 7.43
N GLU A 514 -36.14 1.77 6.65
CA GLU A 514 -36.72 3.07 7.03
C GLU A 514 -37.91 2.85 7.96
N VAL A 515 -37.89 3.49 9.13
CA VAL A 515 -38.98 3.41 10.10
C VAL A 515 -40.15 4.25 9.59
N PRO A 516 -41.36 3.67 9.44
CA PRO A 516 -42.51 4.42 8.96
C PRO A 516 -42.88 5.59 9.86
N GLU A 517 -43.48 6.63 9.28
CA GLU A 517 -43.90 7.82 10.02
C GLU A 517 -44.90 7.47 11.13
N GLY A 518 -44.78 8.15 12.27
CA GLY A 518 -45.64 7.93 13.44
C GLY A 518 -45.33 6.67 14.27
N VAL A 519 -44.49 5.74 13.77
CA VAL A 519 -44.07 4.55 14.51
C VAL A 519 -43.04 4.93 15.59
N ARG A 520 -43.32 4.53 16.83
CA ARG A 520 -42.39 4.67 17.95
C ARG A 520 -41.34 3.57 17.87
N TRP A 521 -40.07 3.95 17.78
CA TRP A 521 -38.94 3.02 17.75
C TRP A 521 -38.18 3.02 19.06
N GLU A 522 -37.91 1.83 19.59
CA GLU A 522 -37.19 1.64 20.84
C GLU A 522 -35.71 2.06 20.69
N VAL A 523 -35.23 2.80 21.69
CA VAL A 523 -33.84 3.21 21.85
C VAL A 523 -33.24 2.40 22.98
N ARG A 524 -32.10 1.77 22.74
CA ARG A 524 -31.35 0.96 23.72
C ARG A 524 -30.00 1.63 24.02
N PRO A 525 -29.32 1.27 25.12
CA PRO A 525 -27.96 1.73 25.38
C PRO A 525 -26.99 1.47 24.22
N GLU A 526 -27.21 0.38 23.48
CA GLU A 526 -26.39 -0.02 22.33
C GLU A 526 -26.77 0.64 20.99
N GLY A 527 -27.90 1.36 20.91
CA GLY A 527 -28.38 2.04 19.69
C GLY A 527 -29.88 1.91 19.48
N LEU A 528 -30.37 2.12 18.25
CA LEU A 528 -31.76 1.81 17.91
C LEU A 528 -31.99 0.30 17.97
N ALA A 529 -33.16 -0.13 18.44
CA ALA A 529 -33.49 -1.55 18.47
C ALA A 529 -33.35 -2.18 17.07
N TRP A 530 -32.77 -3.38 17.01
CA TRP A 530 -32.47 -4.14 15.79
C TRP A 530 -31.40 -3.56 14.87
N ASP A 531 -30.70 -2.48 15.27
CA ASP A 531 -29.60 -1.93 14.48
C ASP A 531 -28.34 -2.79 14.63
N ARG A 532 -27.82 -3.28 13.49
CA ARG A 532 -26.55 -4.00 13.36
C ARG A 532 -26.43 -5.21 14.29
N GLU A 533 -27.51 -5.98 14.43
CA GLU A 533 -27.51 -7.27 15.14
C GLU A 533 -27.01 -8.44 14.27
N TRP A 534 -26.98 -8.29 12.93
CA TRP A 534 -26.50 -9.32 12.02
C TRP A 534 -25.28 -8.88 11.21
N CYS A 535 -24.47 -9.84 10.76
CA CYS A 535 -23.34 -9.61 9.87
C CYS A 535 -23.10 -10.83 8.98
N LEU A 536 -22.67 -10.59 7.74
CA LEU A 536 -22.18 -11.62 6.85
C LEU A 536 -20.68 -11.83 7.08
N VAL A 537 -20.25 -13.08 7.25
CA VAL A 537 -18.83 -13.44 7.40
C VAL A 537 -18.41 -14.39 6.29
N HIS A 538 -17.19 -14.24 5.80
CA HIS A 538 -16.61 -15.14 4.79
C HIS A 538 -16.40 -16.55 5.38
N ARG A 539 -16.86 -17.60 4.68
CA ARG A 539 -16.84 -18.97 5.22
C ARG A 539 -15.42 -19.49 5.47
N GLY A 540 -14.48 -19.18 4.58
CA GLY A 540 -13.10 -19.71 4.69
C GLY A 540 -12.19 -18.95 5.65
N SER A 541 -12.38 -17.64 5.78
CA SER A 541 -11.46 -16.77 6.54
C SER A 541 -12.04 -16.28 7.86
N GLY A 542 -13.35 -16.43 8.08
CA GLY A 542 -14.06 -15.95 9.27
C GLY A 542 -14.19 -14.42 9.37
N HIS A 543 -13.67 -13.66 8.39
CA HIS A 543 -13.71 -12.21 8.41
C HIS A 543 -15.10 -11.68 8.06
N ALA A 544 -15.54 -10.64 8.77
CA ALA A 544 -16.77 -9.91 8.46
C ALA A 544 -16.66 -9.22 7.10
N LEU A 545 -17.64 -9.44 6.24
CA LEU A 545 -17.76 -8.74 4.97
C LEU A 545 -18.11 -7.26 5.21
N SER A 546 -17.65 -6.40 4.31
CA SER A 546 -17.90 -4.97 4.36
C SER A 546 -18.40 -4.45 3.01
N GLN A 547 -19.30 -3.47 3.05
CA GLN A 547 -19.82 -2.82 1.84
C GLN A 547 -18.69 -2.19 1.00
N LYS A 548 -17.61 -1.74 1.66
CA LYS A 548 -16.41 -1.19 0.99
C LYS A 548 -15.80 -2.20 0.01
N GLN A 549 -15.64 -3.46 0.44
CA GLN A 549 -15.07 -4.52 -0.39
C GLN A 549 -16.11 -5.14 -1.32
N HIS A 550 -17.37 -5.24 -0.88
CA HIS A 550 -18.47 -5.82 -1.63
C HIS A 550 -19.64 -4.83 -1.76
N PRO A 551 -19.59 -3.88 -2.72
CA PRO A 551 -20.61 -2.84 -2.88
C PRO A 551 -22.04 -3.39 -3.04
N ARG A 552 -22.19 -4.56 -3.67
CA ARG A 552 -23.47 -5.25 -3.88
C ARG A 552 -24.23 -5.56 -2.59
N MET A 553 -23.58 -5.53 -1.42
CA MET A 553 -24.28 -5.58 -0.13
C MET A 553 -25.31 -4.45 0.02
N ALA A 554 -25.10 -3.30 -0.64
CA ALA A 554 -26.06 -2.20 -0.70
C ALA A 554 -27.44 -2.62 -1.26
N LEU A 555 -27.47 -3.63 -2.13
CA LEU A 555 -28.70 -4.09 -2.79
C LEU A 555 -29.49 -5.11 -1.97
N ILE A 556 -28.95 -5.52 -0.81
CA ILE A 556 -29.65 -6.38 0.13
C ILE A 556 -30.54 -5.48 0.99
N LEU A 557 -31.85 -5.57 0.77
CA LEU A 557 -32.89 -4.77 1.43
C LEU A 557 -33.51 -5.56 2.59
N PRO A 558 -33.07 -5.38 3.85
CA PRO A 558 -33.67 -6.07 4.97
C PRO A 558 -35.03 -5.46 5.33
N VAL A 559 -36.02 -6.32 5.61
CA VAL A 559 -37.33 -5.93 6.13
C VAL A 559 -37.51 -6.57 7.51
N LEU A 560 -37.91 -5.78 8.50
CA LEU A 560 -38.23 -6.27 9.84
C LEU A 560 -39.73 -6.57 9.91
N ASP A 561 -40.09 -7.86 9.96
CA ASP A 561 -41.46 -8.33 10.16
C ASP A 561 -41.62 -8.88 11.59
N PHE A 562 -42.46 -8.22 12.38
CA PHE A 562 -42.72 -8.57 13.78
C PHE A 562 -43.88 -9.57 13.94
N GLY A 563 -44.57 -9.95 12.85
CA GLY A 563 -45.74 -10.83 12.86
C GLY A 563 -45.44 -12.32 12.63
N ARG A 564 -44.19 -12.70 12.39
CA ARG A 564 -43.77 -14.09 12.11
C ARG A 564 -42.86 -14.66 13.19
N ALA A 565 -42.99 -15.95 13.46
CA ALA A 565 -42.08 -16.67 14.35
C ALA A 565 -40.65 -16.70 13.77
N PRO A 566 -39.60 -16.55 14.60
CA PRO A 566 -38.21 -16.53 14.11
C PRO A 566 -37.82 -17.87 13.47
N GLN A 567 -37.31 -17.82 12.24
CA GLN A 567 -36.69 -18.97 11.58
C GLN A 567 -35.20 -19.09 11.94
N THR A 568 -34.66 -20.31 11.83
CA THR A 568 -33.28 -20.64 12.20
C THR A 568 -32.28 -20.09 11.17
N TYR A 569 -31.37 -19.21 11.62
CA TYR A 569 -30.33 -18.57 10.78
C TYR A 569 -29.25 -19.53 10.24
N ALA A 570 -29.27 -20.80 10.65
CA ALA A 570 -28.32 -21.82 10.22
C ALA A 570 -28.77 -22.59 8.97
N SER A 571 -29.88 -22.21 8.32
CA SER A 571 -30.30 -22.88 7.08
C SER A 571 -29.24 -22.70 5.98
N PRO A 572 -28.81 -23.80 5.31
CA PRO A 572 -27.96 -23.72 4.12
C PRO A 572 -28.54 -22.80 3.05
N GLU A 573 -29.87 -22.79 2.89
CA GLU A 573 -30.57 -22.00 1.87
C GLU A 573 -30.34 -20.49 2.04
N ILE A 574 -30.36 -20.00 3.29
CA ILE A 574 -30.11 -18.59 3.61
C ILE A 574 -28.67 -18.21 3.26
N ASN A 575 -27.71 -19.06 3.65
CA ASN A 575 -26.30 -18.78 3.41
C ASN A 575 -25.94 -18.88 1.93
N ASP A 576 -26.60 -19.77 1.18
CA ASP A 576 -26.40 -19.93 -0.25
C ASP A 576 -27.00 -18.75 -1.02
N PHE A 577 -28.16 -18.22 -0.60
CA PHE A 577 -28.71 -16.97 -1.13
C PHE A 577 -27.70 -15.81 -1.07
N PHE A 578 -27.13 -15.53 0.12
CA PHE A 578 -26.15 -14.45 0.25
C PHE A 578 -24.86 -14.72 -0.54
N SER A 579 -24.43 -15.98 -0.59
CA SER A 579 -23.21 -16.36 -1.33
C SER A 579 -23.37 -16.15 -2.83
N GLN A 580 -24.53 -16.50 -3.39
CA GLN A 580 -24.86 -16.29 -4.80
C GLN A 580 -24.98 -14.81 -5.15
N VAL A 581 -25.69 -14.04 -4.33
CA VAL A 581 -25.89 -12.59 -4.56
C VAL A 581 -24.56 -11.83 -4.53
N LEU A 582 -23.64 -12.18 -3.62
CA LEU A 582 -22.37 -11.48 -3.46
C LEU A 582 -21.22 -12.07 -4.28
N GLY A 583 -21.39 -13.27 -4.85
CA GLY A 583 -20.32 -13.98 -5.58
C GLY A 583 -19.16 -14.42 -4.67
N VAL A 584 -19.37 -14.46 -3.35
CA VAL A 584 -18.37 -14.87 -2.37
C VAL A 584 -18.99 -15.80 -1.33
N PRO A 585 -18.35 -16.93 -0.97
CA PRO A 585 -18.86 -17.84 0.04
C PRO A 585 -19.01 -17.14 1.41
N CYS A 586 -20.25 -16.95 1.86
CA CYS A 586 -20.53 -16.26 3.11
C CYS A 586 -21.63 -16.94 3.93
N GLN A 587 -21.72 -16.54 5.21
CA GLN A 587 -22.74 -17.01 6.14
C GLN A 587 -23.25 -15.87 7.00
N LEU A 588 -24.54 -15.91 7.35
CA LEU A 588 -25.19 -14.91 8.19
C LEU A 588 -25.01 -15.28 9.68
N VAL A 589 -24.48 -14.33 10.45
CA VAL A 589 -24.26 -14.50 11.90
C VAL A 589 -24.99 -13.40 12.65
N ARG A 590 -25.65 -13.77 13.75
CA ARG A 590 -26.33 -12.84 14.66
C ARG A 590 -25.52 -12.63 15.94
N PHE A 591 -25.42 -11.38 16.37
CA PHE A 591 -24.85 -10.95 17.64
C PHE A 591 -25.99 -10.41 18.52
N THR A 592 -26.40 -11.19 19.52
CA THR A 592 -27.45 -10.78 20.46
C THR A 592 -26.91 -9.80 21.51
N PRO A 593 -27.69 -8.75 21.85
CA PRO A 593 -27.41 -7.92 23.03
C PRO A 593 -27.39 -8.80 24.29
N GLY A 594 -26.26 -8.85 25.01
CA GLY A 594 -26.14 -9.55 26.30
C GLY A 594 -25.53 -10.97 26.30
N GLY A 595 -24.93 -11.43 25.21
CA GLY A 595 -24.26 -12.75 25.18
C GLY A 595 -23.12 -12.89 26.21
N GLN A 596 -23.06 -14.02 26.93
CA GLN A 596 -22.14 -14.32 28.05
C GLN A 596 -20.63 -14.44 27.68
N GLY A 597 -20.20 -13.95 26.52
CA GLY A 597 -18.80 -13.99 26.09
C GLY A 597 -17.97 -12.84 26.66
N LYS A 598 -17.36 -13.01 27.85
CA LYS A 598 -16.46 -12.02 28.48
C LYS A 598 -15.25 -11.57 27.62
N LYS A 599 -14.98 -12.22 26.48
CA LYS A 599 -13.82 -11.96 25.59
C LYS A 599 -14.14 -11.17 24.29
N THR A 600 -15.41 -10.82 24.01
CA THR A 600 -15.81 -10.18 22.73
C THR A 600 -16.72 -8.95 22.90
N MET A 601 -16.57 -8.18 23.99
CA MET A 601 -17.32 -6.92 24.17
C MET A 601 -16.64 -5.74 23.46
N ARG A 602 -17.38 -5.02 22.60
CA ARG A 602 -16.93 -3.80 21.90
C ARG A 602 -17.49 -2.54 22.55
N TYR A 603 -16.69 -1.48 22.54
CA TYR A 603 -17.03 -0.18 23.13
C TYR A 603 -16.95 0.94 22.09
N ALA A 604 -17.74 2.00 22.29
CA ALA A 604 -17.72 3.20 21.46
C ALA A 604 -16.31 3.82 21.42
N LYS A 605 -15.88 4.22 20.22
CA LYS A 605 -14.54 4.81 19.94
C LYS A 605 -14.60 6.28 19.54
N ALA A 606 -15.80 6.85 19.45
CA ALA A 606 -15.98 8.26 19.11
C ALA A 606 -15.55 9.16 20.28
N HIS A 607 -14.79 10.21 19.95
CA HIS A 607 -14.33 11.22 20.89
C HIS A 607 -14.56 12.62 20.31
N LEU A 608 -14.87 13.59 21.18
CA LEU A 608 -14.96 15.00 20.82
C LEU A 608 -13.61 15.48 20.28
N GLN A 609 -13.62 16.14 19.12
CA GLN A 609 -12.40 16.69 18.52
C GLN A 609 -12.00 18.00 19.21
N LYS A 610 -10.73 18.41 19.09
CA LYS A 610 -10.21 19.64 19.73
C LYS A 610 -11.03 20.88 19.37
N HIS A 611 -11.47 20.97 18.11
CA HIS A 611 -12.30 22.07 17.61
C HIS A 611 -13.76 22.04 18.11
N GLN A 612 -14.21 20.94 18.72
CA GLN A 612 -15.56 20.80 19.31
C GLN A 612 -15.57 21.05 20.83
N VAL A 613 -14.42 21.38 21.43
CA VAL A 613 -14.29 21.66 22.86
C VAL A 613 -14.31 23.16 23.09
N VAL A 614 -15.48 23.70 23.45
CA VAL A 614 -15.61 25.12 23.84
C VAL A 614 -15.25 25.25 25.33
N TYR A 615 -14.14 25.94 25.62
CA TYR A 615 -13.65 26.38 26.94
C TYR A 615 -13.60 25.32 28.08
N LYS A 616 -12.40 24.82 28.39
CA LYS A 616 -12.11 24.26 29.72
C LYS A 616 -11.64 25.38 30.66
N SER A 617 -12.27 25.50 31.82
CA SER A 617 -11.69 26.23 32.96
C SER A 617 -10.31 25.63 33.32
N PRO A 618 -9.32 26.42 33.80
CA PRO A 618 -7.93 25.98 33.93
C PRO A 618 -7.62 24.89 34.97
N GLU A 619 -8.61 24.27 35.62
CA GLU A 619 -8.39 23.38 36.78
C GLU A 619 -8.74 21.89 36.55
N ALA A 620 -8.99 21.44 35.31
CA ALA A 620 -9.21 20.01 35.04
C ALA A 620 -8.08 19.40 34.20
N SER A 621 -7.04 18.93 34.90
CA SER A 621 -5.94 18.13 34.36
C SER A 621 -6.41 16.78 33.79
N SER A 622 -5.57 16.23 32.90
CA SER A 622 -5.60 14.97 32.14
C SER A 622 -6.62 13.86 32.49
N ASP A 623 -7.12 13.22 31.42
CA ASP A 623 -7.50 11.79 31.38
C ASP A 623 -8.61 11.31 32.33
N GLN A 624 -9.75 11.99 32.38
CA GLN A 624 -10.98 11.30 32.79
C GLN A 624 -11.53 10.50 31.59
N GLU A 625 -11.24 9.19 31.56
CA GLU A 625 -11.84 8.22 30.64
C GLU A 625 -13.38 8.43 30.61
N ALA A 626 -13.92 8.81 29.44
CA ALA A 626 -15.36 8.80 29.24
C ALA A 626 -15.90 7.39 29.54
N PRO A 627 -17.06 7.24 30.22
CA PRO A 627 -17.58 5.93 30.59
C PRO A 627 -17.72 5.04 29.35
N LYS A 628 -17.17 3.82 29.42
CA LYS A 628 -17.13 2.84 28.32
C LYS A 628 -18.56 2.43 27.91
N ARG A 629 -19.10 3.03 26.85
CA ARG A 629 -20.45 2.76 26.32
C ARG A 629 -20.41 1.56 25.36
N ARG A 630 -21.36 0.62 25.51
CA ARG A 630 -21.43 -0.62 24.74
C ARG A 630 -21.95 -0.35 23.32
N ILE A 631 -21.39 -1.05 22.34
CA ILE A 631 -21.88 -1.07 20.96
C ILE A 631 -21.93 -2.51 20.45
N LEU A 632 -22.84 -2.79 19.51
CA LEU A 632 -22.90 -4.08 18.80
C LEU A 632 -21.89 -4.09 17.63
N LEU A 633 -22.36 -4.37 16.42
CA LEU A 633 -21.54 -4.38 15.20
C LEU A 633 -21.39 -2.99 14.58
N SER A 634 -21.85 -1.93 15.24
CA SER A 634 -21.53 -0.54 14.89
C SER A 634 -20.03 -0.29 14.90
N ASN A 635 -19.55 0.63 14.05
CA ASN A 635 -18.11 0.89 13.93
C ASN A 635 -17.60 1.79 15.07
N GLU A 636 -18.31 2.88 15.36
CA GLU A 636 -17.79 3.96 16.23
C GLU A 636 -18.76 4.38 17.34
N SER A 637 -20.09 4.41 17.09
CA SER A 637 -21.10 4.81 18.07
C SER A 637 -22.43 4.03 17.95
N PRO A 638 -23.29 4.09 18.99
CA PRO A 638 -24.66 3.56 18.95
C PRO A 638 -25.57 4.21 17.89
N VAL A 639 -25.53 5.53 17.77
CA VAL A 639 -26.38 6.31 16.85
C VAL A 639 -25.51 7.30 16.07
N LEU A 640 -25.78 7.42 14.78
CA LEU A 640 -25.20 8.43 13.90
C LEU A 640 -26.32 9.36 13.41
N ALA A 641 -26.16 10.67 13.58
CA ALA A 641 -27.07 11.66 13.02
C ALA A 641 -26.39 12.55 11.98
N ILE A 642 -27.16 13.00 11.00
CA ILE A 642 -26.76 13.99 10.01
C ILE A 642 -27.84 15.06 9.88
N SER A 643 -27.43 16.29 9.55
CA SER A 643 -28.34 17.39 9.26
C SER A 643 -28.67 17.45 7.76
N ALA A 644 -29.96 17.58 7.44
CA ALA A 644 -30.43 17.80 6.07
C ALA A 644 -29.90 19.13 5.49
N ALA A 645 -29.70 20.15 6.32
CA ALA A 645 -29.10 21.43 5.91
C ALA A 645 -27.64 21.24 5.48
N SER A 646 -26.85 20.49 6.26
CA SER A 646 -25.46 20.14 5.93
C SER A 646 -25.34 19.31 4.67
N LEU A 647 -26.29 18.39 4.45
CA LEU A 647 -26.38 17.61 3.21
C LEU A 647 -26.73 18.49 2.00
N GLY A 648 -27.64 19.45 2.18
CA GLY A 648 -27.98 20.45 1.16
C GLY A 648 -26.77 21.26 0.74
N ALA A 649 -26.05 21.86 1.69
CA ALA A 649 -24.84 22.63 1.43
C ALA A 649 -23.75 21.81 0.75
N LEU A 650 -23.55 20.56 1.19
CA LEU A 650 -22.62 19.63 0.53
C LEU A 650 -23.02 19.37 -0.92
N ASN A 651 -24.30 19.09 -1.18
CA ASN A 651 -24.79 18.84 -2.53
C ASN A 651 -24.75 20.07 -3.44
N CYS A 652 -24.87 21.29 -2.90
CA CYS A 652 -24.62 22.52 -3.68
C CYS A 652 -23.17 22.57 -4.17
N ARG A 653 -22.20 22.36 -3.28
CA ARG A 653 -20.76 22.34 -3.63
C ARG A 653 -20.39 21.22 -4.60
N ILE A 654 -21.05 20.06 -4.50
CA ILE A 654 -20.86 18.96 -5.45
C ILE A 654 -21.36 19.39 -6.85
N ARG A 655 -22.56 19.99 -6.94
CA ARG A 655 -23.14 20.43 -8.22
C ARG A 655 -22.35 21.57 -8.87
N GLU A 656 -21.86 22.53 -8.08
CA GLU A 656 -20.98 23.61 -8.56
C GLU A 656 -19.73 23.09 -9.28
N ARG A 657 -19.29 21.88 -8.92
CA ARG A 657 -18.12 21.21 -9.51
C ARG A 657 -18.49 20.22 -10.61
N GLY A 658 -19.76 20.19 -11.03
CA GLY A 658 -20.27 19.26 -12.05
C GLY A 658 -20.50 17.83 -11.56
N GLY A 659 -20.47 17.58 -10.26
CA GLY A 659 -20.74 16.26 -9.67
C GLY A 659 -22.23 15.97 -9.47
N GLN A 660 -22.57 14.69 -9.29
CA GLN A 660 -23.92 14.25 -9.00
C GLN A 660 -24.23 14.35 -7.49
N ALA A 661 -25.38 14.93 -7.16
CA ALA A 661 -25.82 15.06 -5.77
C ALA A 661 -26.07 13.70 -5.11
N VAL A 662 -25.74 13.60 -3.83
CA VAL A 662 -25.75 12.36 -3.07
C VAL A 662 -26.92 12.34 -2.09
N SER A 663 -27.55 11.17 -1.93
CA SER A 663 -28.63 10.94 -0.97
C SER A 663 -28.12 10.82 0.48
N ALA A 664 -28.97 11.15 1.45
CA ALA A 664 -28.72 10.96 2.87
C ALA A 664 -28.34 9.50 3.23
N THR A 665 -28.88 8.53 2.47
CA THR A 665 -28.65 7.09 2.68
C THR A 665 -27.19 6.71 2.49
N ALA A 666 -26.43 7.43 1.66
CA ALA A 666 -25.00 7.18 1.45
C ALA A 666 -24.17 7.34 2.73
N PHE A 667 -24.60 8.22 3.65
CA PHE A 667 -23.94 8.44 4.94
C PHE A 667 -24.31 7.41 5.99
N ARG A 668 -25.27 6.53 5.68
CA ARG A 668 -25.77 5.48 6.57
C ARG A 668 -26.10 5.97 7.98
N ALA A 669 -26.67 7.17 8.07
CA ALA A 669 -27.11 7.75 9.33
C ALA A 669 -28.33 6.98 9.86
N ASN A 670 -28.46 6.95 11.19
CA ASN A 670 -29.62 6.39 11.87
C ASN A 670 -30.73 7.44 12.03
N ILE A 671 -30.38 8.72 12.17
CA ILE A 671 -31.32 9.82 12.36
C ILE A 671 -30.99 10.95 11.39
N LEU A 672 -31.97 11.42 10.64
CA LEU A 672 -31.89 12.60 9.77
C LEU A 672 -32.65 13.76 10.41
N ILE A 673 -31.96 14.85 10.70
CA ILE A 673 -32.52 16.03 11.36
C ILE A 673 -32.76 17.12 10.31
N ALA A 674 -33.95 17.72 10.31
CA ALA A 674 -34.31 18.79 9.39
C ALA A 674 -34.86 20.02 10.14
N PRO A 675 -34.68 21.24 9.59
CA PRO A 675 -35.29 22.45 10.12
C PRO A 675 -36.77 22.56 9.73
N SER A 676 -37.61 23.08 10.64
CA SER A 676 -39.03 23.35 10.42
C SER A 676 -39.21 24.59 9.56
N GLY A 677 -39.73 24.39 8.34
CA GLY A 677 -40.10 25.45 7.41
C GLY A 677 -39.31 25.39 6.11
N SER A 678 -39.97 25.69 5.00
CA SER A 678 -39.36 25.95 3.69
C SER A 678 -38.70 27.33 3.70
N GLY A 679 -37.73 27.55 4.59
CA GLY A 679 -36.85 28.71 4.50
C GLY A 679 -36.06 28.63 3.19
N GLY A 680 -35.94 29.75 2.47
CA GLY A 680 -35.16 29.81 1.22
C GLY A 680 -33.72 29.32 1.41
N ALA A 681 -33.03 29.01 0.30
CA ALA A 681 -31.69 28.42 0.29
C ALA A 681 -30.67 29.12 1.22
N GLU A 682 -30.80 30.44 1.41
CA GLU A 682 -29.94 31.24 2.30
C GLU A 682 -30.06 30.85 3.79
N GLN A 683 -31.27 30.54 4.29
CA GLN A 683 -31.46 30.14 5.69
C GLN A 683 -30.95 28.72 5.96
N ALA A 684 -30.98 27.85 4.95
CA ALA A 684 -30.44 26.50 5.05
C ALA A 684 -28.91 26.51 5.08
N GLU A 685 -28.26 27.42 4.37
CA GLU A 685 -26.80 27.56 4.37
C GLU A 685 -26.27 28.10 5.71
N GLN A 686 -26.98 29.04 6.36
CA GLN A 686 -26.65 29.52 7.70
C GLN A 686 -26.79 28.49 8.82
N GLN A 687 -27.46 27.36 8.56
CA GLN A 687 -27.65 26.25 9.50
C GLN A 687 -26.80 25.03 9.15
N ALA A 688 -26.08 25.05 8.02
CA ALA A 688 -25.21 23.97 7.63
C ALA A 688 -24.07 23.79 8.65
N TYR A 689 -23.81 22.53 9.00
CA TYR A 689 -22.80 22.08 9.96
C TYR A 689 -22.99 22.57 11.39
N ALA A 690 -24.16 23.13 11.75
CA ALA A 690 -24.46 23.53 13.12
C ALA A 690 -24.37 22.35 14.10
N GLU A 691 -24.52 21.12 13.63
CA GLU A 691 -24.36 19.91 14.44
C GLU A 691 -22.96 19.72 15.03
N ASP A 692 -21.93 20.34 14.46
CA ASP A 692 -20.56 20.24 14.97
C ASP A 692 -20.41 20.80 16.39
N ASP A 693 -21.26 21.76 16.76
CA ASP A 693 -21.22 22.48 18.04
C ASP A 693 -22.11 21.84 19.12
N TRP A 694 -22.91 20.83 18.79
CA TRP A 694 -23.91 20.29 19.72
C TRP A 694 -23.27 19.42 20.79
N SER A 695 -23.51 19.74 22.07
CA SER A 695 -23.02 18.95 23.19
C SER A 695 -24.01 17.87 23.62
N VAL A 696 -25.29 18.24 23.62
CA VAL A 696 -26.42 17.37 24.00
C VAL A 696 -27.56 17.64 23.04
N VAL A 697 -28.26 16.58 22.63
CA VAL A 697 -29.42 16.66 21.74
C VAL A 697 -30.61 16.01 22.42
N ARG A 698 -31.70 16.75 22.61
CA ARG A 698 -32.97 16.21 23.10
C ARG A 698 -33.89 15.93 21.91
N ILE A 699 -34.33 14.68 21.77
CA ILE A 699 -35.28 14.24 20.73
C ILE A 699 -36.55 13.77 21.43
N GLY A 700 -37.63 14.52 21.29
CA GLY A 700 -38.86 14.29 22.05
C GLY A 700 -38.59 14.32 23.56
N LYS A 701 -38.85 13.20 24.25
CA LYS A 701 -38.57 13.03 25.69
C LYS A 701 -37.16 12.50 25.99
N GLN A 702 -36.42 12.06 24.97
CA GLN A 702 -35.16 11.33 25.13
C GLN A 702 -33.96 12.26 24.97
N ARG A 703 -32.92 12.02 25.77
CA ARG A 703 -31.69 12.82 25.80
C ARG A 703 -30.53 12.01 25.22
N PHE A 704 -29.79 12.62 24.30
CA PHE A 704 -28.62 12.04 23.66
C PHE A 704 -27.39 12.90 23.91
N LYS A 705 -26.29 12.28 24.30
CA LYS A 705 -24.99 12.95 24.40
C LYS A 705 -24.24 12.85 23.08
N THR A 706 -23.68 13.94 22.59
CA THR A 706 -22.79 13.94 21.44
C THR A 706 -21.43 13.35 21.84
N LEU A 707 -20.96 12.40 21.05
CA LEU A 707 -19.67 11.71 21.25
C LEU A 707 -18.55 12.28 20.37
N GLY A 708 -18.88 13.13 19.39
CA GLY A 708 -17.94 13.77 18.47
C GLY A 708 -18.37 13.69 17.00
N ALA A 709 -17.66 14.41 16.14
CA ALA A 709 -17.86 14.38 14.70
C ALA A 709 -17.57 12.99 14.10
N CYS A 710 -18.36 12.58 13.12
CA CYS A 710 -18.20 11.28 12.46
C CYS A 710 -17.15 11.37 11.36
N ARG A 711 -16.07 10.59 11.52
CA ARG A 711 -15.04 10.45 10.50
C ARG A 711 -15.62 9.67 9.33
N ARG A 712 -15.53 10.25 8.13
CA ARG A 712 -16.01 9.58 6.92
C ARG A 712 -14.92 8.80 6.23
N CYS A 713 -15.35 7.72 5.59
CA CYS A 713 -14.52 6.86 4.77
C CYS A 713 -15.22 6.64 3.42
N HIS A 714 -14.51 6.08 2.45
CA HIS A 714 -14.97 5.85 1.08
C HIS A 714 -16.29 5.08 0.95
N MET A 715 -16.75 4.41 2.00
CA MET A 715 -18.06 3.75 1.99
C MET A 715 -19.20 4.72 1.63
N VAL A 716 -19.05 6.03 1.90
CA VAL A 716 -20.06 7.04 1.52
C VAL A 716 -20.16 7.31 0.02
N CYS A 717 -19.23 6.80 -0.80
CA CYS A 717 -19.22 6.97 -2.26
C CYS A 717 -19.78 5.75 -2.99
N ILE A 718 -20.48 4.87 -2.27
CA ILE A 718 -21.21 3.74 -2.85
C ILE A 718 -22.66 4.17 -2.98
N ASP A 719 -23.19 4.16 -4.19
CA ASP A 719 -24.61 4.39 -4.42
C ASP A 719 -25.41 3.25 -3.77
N GLN A 720 -26.35 3.61 -2.89
CA GLN A 720 -27.09 2.61 -2.11
C GLN A 720 -28.18 1.91 -2.93
N THR A 721 -28.45 2.35 -4.16
CA THR A 721 -29.45 1.80 -5.08
C THR A 721 -28.83 1.01 -6.24
N THR A 722 -27.67 1.43 -6.75
CA THR A 722 -27.01 0.75 -7.89
C THR A 722 -25.78 -0.07 -7.46
N ALA A 723 -25.25 0.15 -6.25
CA ALA A 723 -23.96 -0.37 -5.80
C ALA A 723 -22.74 0.09 -6.62
N GLU A 724 -22.91 1.07 -7.50
CA GLU A 724 -21.82 1.68 -8.24
C GLU A 724 -20.98 2.58 -7.32
N ARG A 725 -19.71 2.74 -7.68
CA ARG A 725 -18.77 3.59 -6.95
C ARG A 725 -18.63 4.92 -7.66
N SER A 726 -18.67 6.00 -6.91
CA SER A 726 -18.36 7.36 -7.34
C SER A 726 -17.20 7.94 -6.54
N ASP A 727 -16.72 9.12 -6.95
CA ASP A 727 -15.75 9.91 -6.18
C ASP A 727 -16.42 10.78 -5.12
N GLU A 728 -17.66 11.21 -5.40
CA GLU A 728 -18.47 12.01 -4.50
C GLU A 728 -19.25 11.12 -3.53
N PRO A 729 -19.53 11.60 -2.30
CA PRO A 729 -19.29 12.94 -1.78
C PRO A 729 -17.90 13.15 -1.13
N PHE A 730 -17.02 12.15 -1.15
CA PHE A 730 -15.79 12.18 -0.37
C PHE A 730 -14.78 13.19 -0.90
N VAL A 731 -14.66 13.38 -2.22
CA VAL A 731 -13.79 14.41 -2.81
C VAL A 731 -14.19 15.82 -2.35
N THR A 732 -15.48 16.15 -2.39
CA THR A 732 -15.93 17.46 -1.92
C THR A 732 -15.78 17.62 -0.41
N LEU A 733 -16.05 16.58 0.38
CA LEU A 733 -15.80 16.59 1.83
C LEU A 733 -14.31 16.73 2.16
N ALA A 734 -13.41 16.08 1.43
CA ALA A 734 -11.97 16.19 1.65
C ALA A 734 -11.44 17.62 1.41
N LYS A 735 -12.06 18.36 0.48
CA LYS A 735 -11.69 19.75 0.20
C LYS A 735 -12.31 20.76 1.17
N THR A 736 -13.48 20.46 1.72
CA THR A 736 -14.30 21.44 2.44
C THR A 736 -14.41 21.18 3.94
N ARG A 737 -14.17 19.94 4.35
CA ARG A 737 -14.42 19.40 5.70
C ARG A 737 -13.25 18.53 6.18
N ARG A 738 -12.03 18.83 5.70
CA ARG A 738 -10.78 18.27 6.23
C ARG A 738 -10.28 19.14 7.38
N LEU A 739 -10.38 18.61 8.59
CA LEU A 739 -9.90 19.24 9.82
C LEU A 739 -8.88 18.30 10.47
N ASP A 740 -7.71 18.80 10.85
CA ASP A 740 -6.62 17.99 11.45
C ASP A 740 -6.27 16.71 10.65
N GLY A 741 -6.26 16.78 9.32
CA GLY A 741 -5.96 15.61 8.45
C GLY A 741 -7.04 14.53 8.43
N LYS A 742 -8.28 14.87 8.81
CA LYS A 742 -9.41 13.93 8.81
C LYS A 742 -10.64 14.58 8.19
N VAL A 743 -11.41 13.78 7.45
CA VAL A 743 -12.63 14.20 6.78
C VAL A 743 -13.85 13.89 7.64
N TYR A 744 -14.65 14.90 7.97
CA TYR A 744 -15.79 14.77 8.90
C TYR A 744 -17.13 15.16 8.27
N PHE A 745 -18.19 14.43 8.65
CA PHE A 745 -19.57 14.79 8.31
C PHE A 745 -20.58 14.13 9.26
N GLY A 746 -21.46 14.89 9.89
CA GLY A 746 -22.43 14.39 10.88
C GLY A 746 -21.80 14.06 12.24
N ILE A 747 -22.65 13.62 13.17
CA ILE A 747 -22.29 13.48 14.58
C ILE A 747 -22.66 12.10 15.17
N HIS A 748 -21.77 11.60 16.02
CA HIS A 748 -22.02 10.42 16.82
C HIS A 748 -22.79 10.79 18.08
N MET A 749 -23.83 10.02 18.40
CA MET A 749 -24.65 10.21 19.58
C MET A 749 -24.84 8.90 20.35
N ALA A 750 -25.11 9.01 21.64
CA ALA A 750 -25.53 7.90 22.48
C ALA A 750 -26.59 8.36 23.48
N HIS A 751 -27.61 7.52 23.68
CA HIS A 751 -28.69 7.77 24.63
C HIS A 751 -28.15 7.85 26.07
N GLU A 752 -28.65 8.82 26.84
CA GLU A 752 -28.39 8.92 28.28
C GLU A 752 -29.59 8.39 29.04
N SER A 753 -29.47 7.18 29.61
CA SER A 753 -30.44 6.69 30.57
C SER A 753 -30.34 7.54 31.83
N LEU A 754 -31.40 8.28 32.18
CA LEU A 754 -31.46 9.00 33.45
C LEU A 754 -31.34 7.98 34.59
N SER A 755 -30.26 8.06 35.36
CA SER A 755 -29.96 7.16 36.48
C SER A 755 -30.67 7.54 37.78
N LEU A 756 -31.81 8.23 37.70
CA LEU A 756 -32.70 8.47 38.83
C LEU A 756 -34.01 7.73 38.57
N PRO A 757 -34.58 7.01 39.55
CA PRO A 757 -35.93 6.51 39.41
C PRO A 757 -36.83 7.73 39.22
N ALA A 758 -37.45 7.85 38.04
CA ALA A 758 -38.58 8.74 37.93
C ALA A 758 -39.60 8.24 38.96
N GLU A 759 -40.03 9.10 39.88
CA GLU A 759 -41.16 8.84 40.78
C GLU A 759 -42.47 8.60 40.00
N ASP A 760 -42.43 8.76 38.67
CA ASP A 760 -43.52 8.52 37.75
C ASP A 760 -43.23 7.23 36.94
N GLY A 761 -43.91 6.14 37.31
CA GLY A 761 -43.82 4.80 36.70
C GLY A 761 -44.35 4.70 35.27
N SER A 762 -44.04 5.67 34.42
CA SER A 762 -44.47 5.72 33.03
C SER A 762 -43.74 4.68 32.17
N VAL A 763 -44.48 4.01 31.28
CA VAL A 763 -43.96 3.00 30.32
C VAL A 763 -42.79 3.53 29.47
N ASP A 764 -42.76 4.86 29.23
CA ASP A 764 -41.70 5.55 28.48
C ASP A 764 -40.32 5.55 29.20
N ALA A 765 -40.29 5.35 30.53
CA ALA A 765 -39.05 5.24 31.29
C ALA A 765 -38.43 3.84 31.23
N GLN A 766 -39.26 2.81 30.99
CA GLN A 766 -38.83 1.41 30.91
C GLN A 766 -38.45 1.00 29.48
N PHE A 767 -39.07 1.61 28.46
CA PHE A 767 -38.76 1.43 27.04
C PHE A 767 -38.69 2.80 26.34
N PRO A 768 -37.53 3.48 26.35
CA PRO A 768 -37.43 4.80 25.75
C PRO A 768 -37.62 4.70 24.23
N THR A 769 -38.51 5.52 23.68
CA THR A 769 -38.82 5.53 22.23
C THR A 769 -38.65 6.92 21.64
N ILE A 770 -38.33 6.95 20.33
CA ILE A 770 -38.36 8.15 19.47
C ILE A 770 -39.14 7.83 18.20
N ARG A 771 -39.62 8.84 17.49
CA ARG A 771 -40.31 8.68 16.19
C ARG A 771 -39.95 9.78 15.21
N VAL A 772 -40.23 9.52 13.93
CA VAL A 772 -40.23 10.57 12.89
C VAL A 772 -41.26 11.63 13.26
N GLY A 773 -40.87 12.90 13.13
CA GLY A 773 -41.65 14.08 13.51
C GLY A 773 -41.36 14.61 14.92
N ASP A 774 -40.57 13.90 15.74
CA ASP A 774 -40.22 14.41 17.08
C ASP A 774 -39.36 15.68 17.00
N VAL A 775 -39.65 16.64 17.88
CA VAL A 775 -38.90 17.90 17.99
C VAL A 775 -37.50 17.62 18.52
N VAL A 776 -36.51 18.26 17.89
CA VAL A 776 -35.10 18.18 18.23
C VAL A 776 -34.65 19.51 18.84
N GLN A 777 -34.07 19.45 20.04
CA GLN A 777 -33.53 20.61 20.74
C GLN A 777 -32.05 20.36 21.07
N PRO A 778 -31.11 20.96 20.32
CA PRO A 778 -29.70 20.91 20.62
C PRO A 778 -29.34 21.90 21.73
N ALA A 779 -28.36 21.53 22.57
CA ALA A 779 -27.81 22.32 23.65
C ALA A 779 -26.28 22.40 23.59
#